data_AF-A0A1I0SGA9-F1
#
_entry.id   AF-A0A1I0SGA9-F1
#
_cell.length_a   1.000
_cell.length_b   1.000
_cell.length_c   1.000
_cell.angle_alpha   90.00
_cell.angle_beta   90.00
_cell.angle_gamma   90.00
#
_symmetry.space_group_name_H-M   'P 1'
#
loop_
_entity.id
_entity.type
_entity.pdbx_description
1 polymer ?
#
loop_
_entity_poly.entity_id
_entity_poly.type
_entity_poly.pdbx_seq_one_letter_code
_entity_poly.pdbx_strand_id
1 'polypeptide(L)'
;MKNVSDILQQAVTAVKGIGEETAATLHEMGIDTIEQLLYHFPFRYEDYRICPLEEAKHDEKVTIVGKVYSEPVLTYYSRKKSRLTFRVLVDRFLVTAVCFNQPYLKKKLALHETVTMTGKWDKHRQTITVQHLHVGEMKQQKEIEPIYSTRGNVTVKGMRRLIALALQQYGDAIVDPLPSELLQAYRLISKRDAIRAIHMPLSHEQLKQARRRLVYEEFLLFQLKMQALKKYRREQSPGIAHCFSNEQLQTFIQSLPFPLTNAQQRVVREIVQDLTSPYRMNRLLQGDVGSGKTVVAAIALYAVHLSGYQGALMVPTEILAEQHAESLRALLEPMGIDVRLLTSSVKGKRRKQLLEQLAAGEVHVVVGTHALIQDDVNFAKLGAVITDEQHRFGVEQRRILREKGQSPDVLFMTATPIPRTLAITAFGEMDVSIIDEMPKGRKKIETYWVKHDMLERVFQFIAKQVDAGHQAYVICPLIEESEKLDVQNAIDVHAMLTHYYKGRYRIGLMHGRLSSEEKEEVMRAFSANDIHILVSTTVVEVGVNVPNATVMVIYDADRFGLAQLHQLRGRVGRGQAQSYCILVADPKSETGKERMRIMTETNDGFVLSEKDLELRGPGDFFGTKQSGMPEFRLGDIVHDYRILEVARQDAARLVDSQAFWHEDKYAFLRDYLQQSGILNGEKLD
;
A
#
# COMPACT_ATOMS: atom_id res chain seq x y z
N MET A 1 15.78 -15.73 -34.65
CA MET A 1 14.71 -14.84 -34.14
C MET A 1 15.15 -13.37 -33.99
N LYS A 2 16.39 -12.98 -34.35
CA LYS A 2 16.88 -11.57 -34.24
C LYS A 2 16.31 -10.55 -35.26
N ASN A 3 15.58 -10.97 -36.30
CA ASN A 3 15.24 -10.07 -37.42
C ASN A 3 13.86 -9.39 -37.34
N VAL A 4 12.96 -9.76 -36.42
CA VAL A 4 11.59 -9.18 -36.38
C VAL A 4 11.51 -7.99 -35.43
N SER A 5 12.29 -7.97 -34.35
CA SER A 5 12.38 -6.82 -33.42
C SER A 5 12.99 -5.57 -34.07
N ASP A 6 13.94 -5.75 -34.98
CA ASP A 6 14.60 -4.65 -35.71
C ASP A 6 13.64 -3.84 -36.60
N ILE A 7 12.54 -4.44 -37.06
CA ILE A 7 11.57 -3.78 -37.94
C ILE A 7 10.79 -2.70 -37.15
N LEU A 8 10.43 -2.98 -35.90
CA LEU A 8 9.69 -2.04 -35.05
C LEU A 8 10.58 -0.93 -34.47
N GLN A 9 11.88 -1.16 -34.40
CA GLN A 9 12.90 -0.19 -33.99
C GLN A 9 13.26 0.82 -35.10
N GLN A 10 12.71 0.66 -36.32
CA GLN A 10 12.87 1.63 -37.39
C GLN A 10 12.27 2.99 -37.02
N ALA A 11 12.81 4.05 -37.64
CA ALA A 11 12.34 5.42 -37.46
C ALA A 11 10.85 5.55 -37.83
N VAL A 12 10.12 6.39 -37.09
CA VAL A 12 8.69 6.62 -37.26
C VAL A 12 8.31 7.14 -38.66
N THR A 13 9.27 7.76 -39.37
CA THR A 13 9.14 8.18 -40.77
C THR A 13 8.91 7.04 -41.76
N ALA A 14 9.23 5.80 -41.39
CA ALA A 14 8.96 4.62 -42.21
C ALA A 14 7.46 4.29 -42.32
N VAL A 15 6.60 4.85 -41.46
CA VAL A 15 5.15 4.69 -41.56
C VAL A 15 4.61 5.58 -42.67
N LYS A 16 3.99 4.97 -43.70
CA LYS A 16 3.41 5.74 -44.82
C LYS A 16 2.36 6.73 -44.29
N GLY A 17 2.60 8.02 -44.51
CA GLY A 17 1.73 9.11 -44.06
C GLY A 17 2.33 10.02 -43.00
N ILE A 18 3.54 9.73 -42.51
CA ILE A 18 4.31 10.62 -41.63
C ILE A 18 5.36 11.36 -42.47
N GLY A 19 5.13 12.66 -42.68
CA GLY A 19 6.13 13.54 -43.31
C GLY A 19 7.10 14.13 -42.28
N GLU A 20 8.11 14.87 -42.75
CA GLU A 20 9.18 15.45 -41.91
C GLU A 20 8.64 16.34 -40.79
N GLU A 21 7.65 17.20 -41.07
CA GLU A 21 7.04 18.09 -40.07
C GLU A 21 6.28 17.31 -38.97
N THR A 22 5.58 16.24 -39.36
CA THR A 22 4.86 15.39 -38.41
C THR A 22 5.83 14.55 -37.58
N ALA A 23 6.92 14.07 -38.20
CA ALA A 23 7.99 13.35 -37.50
C ALA A 23 8.69 14.23 -36.46
N ALA A 24 8.98 15.50 -36.78
CA ALA A 24 9.56 16.44 -35.82
C ALA A 24 8.62 16.66 -34.61
N THR A 25 7.31 16.79 -34.86
CA THR A 25 6.33 16.93 -33.76
C THR A 25 6.22 15.65 -32.91
N LEU A 26 6.34 14.46 -33.52
CA LEU A 26 6.35 13.18 -32.79
C LEU A 26 7.64 13.02 -31.98
N HIS A 27 8.78 13.47 -32.50
CA HIS A 27 10.05 13.51 -31.76
C HIS A 27 9.94 14.38 -30.50
N GLU A 28 9.30 15.56 -30.57
CA GLU A 28 9.02 16.40 -29.39
C GLU A 28 8.10 15.73 -28.36
N MET A 29 7.35 14.71 -28.77
CA MET A 29 6.53 13.86 -27.90
C MET A 29 7.29 12.63 -27.37
N GLY A 30 8.56 12.44 -27.73
CA GLY A 30 9.37 11.28 -27.37
C GLY A 30 9.08 10.02 -28.22
N ILE A 31 8.56 10.21 -29.44
CA ILE A 31 8.17 9.12 -30.35
C ILE A 31 9.08 9.16 -31.58
N ASP A 32 10.15 8.37 -31.53
CA ASP A 32 11.17 8.23 -32.57
C ASP A 32 10.99 6.99 -33.44
N THR A 33 10.45 5.92 -32.86
CA THR A 33 10.36 4.60 -33.48
C THR A 33 8.91 4.19 -33.73
N ILE A 34 8.72 3.23 -34.64
CA ILE A 34 7.41 2.61 -34.89
C ILE A 34 6.88 1.96 -33.60
N GLU A 35 7.77 1.32 -32.83
CA GLU A 35 7.44 0.76 -31.53
C GLU A 35 6.88 1.83 -30.59
N GLN A 36 7.58 2.95 -30.38
CA GLN A 36 7.08 4.01 -29.51
C GLN A 36 5.72 4.57 -29.97
N LEU A 37 5.46 4.65 -31.28
CA LEU A 37 4.16 5.09 -31.80
C LEU A 37 3.04 4.09 -31.47
N LEU A 38 3.31 2.79 -31.58
CA LEU A 38 2.36 1.73 -31.25
C LEU A 38 2.10 1.57 -29.75
N TYR A 39 3.01 2.05 -28.90
CA TYR A 39 2.86 2.02 -27.44
C TYR A 39 2.48 3.39 -26.86
N HIS A 40 2.18 4.37 -27.71
CA HIS A 40 1.62 5.66 -27.28
C HIS A 40 0.14 5.50 -26.95
N PHE A 41 -0.13 5.01 -25.75
CA PHE A 41 -1.48 4.66 -25.33
C PHE A 41 -2.38 5.89 -25.06
N PRO A 42 -3.71 5.76 -25.29
CA PRO A 42 -4.65 6.82 -24.95
C PRO A 42 -4.80 6.95 -23.42
N PHE A 43 -4.87 8.18 -22.93
CA PHE A 43 -5.06 8.46 -21.50
C PHE A 43 -6.54 8.40 -21.06
N ARG A 44 -7.47 8.48 -22.02
CA ARG A 44 -8.91 8.43 -21.77
C ARG A 44 -9.65 7.86 -22.97
N TYR A 45 -10.80 7.25 -22.71
CA TYR A 45 -11.77 6.85 -23.73
C TYR A 45 -13.05 7.67 -23.60
N GLU A 46 -13.61 8.06 -24.73
CA GLU A 46 -14.96 8.61 -24.81
C GLU A 46 -15.92 7.54 -25.29
N ASP A 47 -16.98 7.35 -24.52
CA ASP A 47 -18.07 6.44 -24.85
C ASP A 47 -19.22 7.22 -25.48
N TYR A 48 -19.55 6.85 -26.71
CA TYR A 48 -20.63 7.40 -27.51
C TYR A 48 -21.79 6.41 -27.69
N ARG A 49 -21.80 5.30 -26.93
CA ARG A 49 -22.92 4.35 -26.91
C ARG A 49 -24.22 5.02 -26.51
N ILE A 50 -25.26 4.71 -27.26
CA ILE A 50 -26.62 5.11 -26.92
C ILE A 50 -26.99 4.38 -25.64
N CYS A 51 -27.22 5.13 -24.56
CA CYS A 51 -27.62 4.60 -23.27
C CYS A 51 -29.14 4.74 -23.13
N PRO A 52 -29.88 3.64 -22.90
CA PRO A 52 -31.29 3.72 -22.52
C PRO A 52 -31.42 4.54 -21.24
N LEU A 53 -32.33 5.52 -21.23
CA LEU A 53 -32.51 6.41 -20.06
C LEU A 53 -32.93 5.68 -18.77
N GLU A 54 -33.44 4.46 -18.90
CA GLU A 54 -33.83 3.59 -17.80
C GLU A 54 -32.62 3.10 -16.99
N GLU A 55 -31.49 2.85 -17.67
CA GLU A 55 -30.25 2.33 -17.09
C GLU A 55 -29.28 3.43 -16.65
N ALA A 56 -29.46 4.65 -17.17
CA ALA A 56 -28.60 5.80 -16.85
C ALA A 56 -28.64 6.18 -15.36
N LYS A 57 -27.46 6.30 -14.74
CA LYS A 57 -27.31 6.78 -13.36
C LYS A 57 -27.29 8.31 -13.29
N HIS A 58 -27.62 8.85 -12.12
CA HIS A 58 -27.52 10.30 -11.91
C HIS A 58 -26.05 10.75 -12.02
N ASP A 59 -25.82 11.91 -12.63
CA ASP A 59 -24.52 12.56 -12.81
C ASP A 59 -23.57 11.91 -13.84
N GLU A 60 -24.06 10.90 -14.57
CA GLU A 60 -23.31 10.16 -15.60
C GLU A 60 -23.28 10.89 -16.96
N LYS A 61 -22.20 10.73 -17.73
CA LYS A 61 -22.13 11.23 -19.12
C LYS A 61 -22.78 10.18 -20.02
N VAL A 62 -23.90 10.51 -20.65
CA VAL A 62 -24.68 9.60 -21.50
C VAL A 62 -24.82 10.16 -22.91
N THR A 63 -24.95 9.27 -23.89
CA THR A 63 -25.37 9.62 -25.25
C THR A 63 -26.79 9.10 -25.47
N ILE A 64 -27.68 9.98 -25.92
CA ILE A 64 -29.10 9.68 -26.15
C ILE A 64 -29.52 10.14 -27.54
N VAL A 65 -30.46 9.42 -28.14
CA VAL A 65 -31.08 9.77 -29.42
C VAL A 65 -32.55 10.05 -29.19
N GLY A 66 -33.04 11.19 -29.68
CA GLY A 66 -34.45 11.51 -29.54
C GLY A 66 -34.90 12.57 -30.52
N LYS A 67 -36.22 12.80 -30.56
CA LYS A 67 -36.85 13.77 -31.46
C LYS A 67 -37.13 15.08 -30.73
N VAL A 68 -36.77 16.19 -31.35
CA VAL A 68 -37.05 17.53 -30.80
C VAL A 68 -38.56 17.74 -30.73
N TYR A 69 -39.08 17.95 -29.51
CA TYR A 69 -40.51 18.07 -29.23
C TYR A 69 -40.94 19.51 -28.89
N SER A 70 -40.01 20.40 -28.59
CA SER A 70 -40.31 21.83 -28.38
C SER A 70 -39.36 22.73 -29.15
N GLU A 71 -39.81 23.94 -29.44
CA GLU A 71 -38.93 24.96 -30.03
C GLU A 71 -37.77 25.32 -29.09
N PRO A 72 -36.54 25.52 -29.62
CA PRO A 72 -35.40 25.91 -28.80
C PRO A 72 -35.49 27.34 -28.28
N VAL A 73 -35.54 27.47 -26.95
CA VAL A 73 -35.58 28.75 -26.23
C VAL A 73 -34.15 29.18 -25.89
N LEU A 74 -33.74 30.33 -26.40
CA LEU A 74 -32.41 30.91 -26.14
C LEU A 74 -32.54 32.04 -25.11
N THR A 75 -31.85 31.92 -23.98
CA THR A 75 -31.80 32.93 -22.91
C THR A 75 -30.36 33.39 -22.70
N TYR A 76 -30.17 34.69 -22.50
CA TYR A 76 -28.86 35.29 -22.18
C TYR A 76 -28.82 35.70 -20.72
N TYR A 77 -27.79 35.28 -19.99
CA TYR A 77 -27.58 35.62 -18.58
C TYR A 77 -26.44 36.62 -18.37
N SER A 78 -25.65 36.88 -19.41
CA SER A 78 -24.60 37.91 -19.47
C SER A 78 -24.20 38.13 -20.94
N ARG A 79 -23.48 39.21 -21.25
CA ARG A 79 -23.09 39.60 -22.63
C ARG A 79 -22.34 38.50 -23.41
N LYS A 80 -21.71 37.54 -22.70
CA LYS A 80 -21.02 36.37 -23.29
C LYS A 80 -21.56 35.01 -22.87
N LYS A 81 -22.62 34.94 -22.04
CA LYS A 81 -23.17 33.66 -21.53
C LYS A 81 -24.60 33.44 -22.00
N SER A 82 -24.81 32.39 -22.80
CA SER A 82 -26.12 32.01 -23.33
C SER A 82 -26.51 30.60 -22.91
N ARG A 83 -27.82 30.32 -22.85
CA ARG A 83 -28.39 29.00 -22.55
C ARG A 83 -29.47 28.71 -23.57
N LEU A 84 -29.33 27.61 -24.29
CA LEU A 84 -30.35 27.09 -25.19
C LEU A 84 -31.04 25.90 -24.51
N THR A 85 -32.36 25.97 -24.37
CA THR A 85 -33.16 24.90 -23.76
C THR A 85 -34.24 24.43 -24.72
N PHE A 86 -34.37 23.12 -24.90
CA PHE A 86 -35.44 22.49 -25.68
C PHE A 86 -35.80 21.13 -25.09
N ARG A 87 -36.99 20.61 -25.41
CA ARG A 87 -37.44 19.29 -24.99
C ARG A 87 -37.23 18.28 -26.11
N VAL A 88 -36.79 17.09 -25.74
CA VAL A 88 -36.52 15.98 -26.64
C VAL A 88 -37.27 14.76 -26.14
N LEU A 89 -38.01 14.11 -27.03
CA LEU A 89 -38.65 12.83 -26.76
C LEU A 89 -37.65 11.71 -27.08
N VAL A 90 -37.19 11.01 -26.04
CA VAL A 90 -36.29 9.86 -26.12
C VAL A 90 -37.09 8.64 -25.71
N ASP A 91 -37.36 7.74 -26.65
CA ASP A 91 -38.30 6.62 -26.49
C ASP A 91 -39.67 7.07 -25.95
N ARG A 92 -39.90 6.91 -24.64
CA ARG A 92 -41.13 7.30 -23.92
C ARG A 92 -40.93 8.47 -22.95
N PHE A 93 -39.71 8.96 -22.80
CA PHE A 93 -39.34 9.97 -21.80
C PHE A 93 -39.18 11.35 -22.46
N LEU A 94 -39.79 12.36 -21.84
CA LEU A 94 -39.63 13.75 -22.25
C LEU A 94 -38.48 14.39 -21.47
N VAL A 95 -37.35 14.58 -22.14
CA VAL A 95 -36.10 15.09 -21.55
C VAL A 95 -35.90 16.56 -21.86
N THR A 96 -35.42 17.32 -20.89
CA THR A 96 -34.98 18.71 -21.11
C THR A 96 -33.51 18.76 -21.49
N ALA A 97 -33.21 19.23 -22.70
CA ALA A 97 -31.87 19.47 -23.21
C ALA A 97 -31.41 20.89 -22.86
N VAL A 98 -30.23 21.04 -22.27
CA VAL A 98 -29.63 22.35 -21.96
C VAL A 98 -28.25 22.46 -22.59
N CYS A 99 -28.06 23.38 -23.53
CA CYS A 99 -26.77 23.70 -24.15
C CYS A 99 -26.29 25.08 -23.66
N PHE A 100 -25.10 25.14 -23.06
CA PHE A 100 -24.50 26.41 -22.61
C PHE A 100 -23.59 26.98 -23.70
N ASN A 101 -23.69 28.30 -23.94
CA ASN A 101 -22.84 29.08 -24.85
C ASN A 101 -22.84 28.62 -26.31
N GLN A 102 -23.89 27.94 -26.78
CA GLN A 102 -24.01 27.42 -28.14
C GLN A 102 -25.24 27.99 -28.87
N PRO A 103 -25.32 29.32 -29.12
CA PRO A 103 -26.49 29.95 -29.74
C PRO A 103 -26.70 29.54 -31.20
N TYR A 104 -25.64 29.10 -31.88
CA TYR A 104 -25.68 28.66 -33.28
C TYR A 104 -26.57 27.43 -33.49
N LEU A 105 -26.77 26.60 -32.46
CA LEU A 105 -27.60 25.40 -32.53
C LEU A 105 -29.08 25.72 -32.72
N LYS A 106 -29.54 26.92 -32.33
CA LYS A 106 -30.94 27.35 -32.52
C LYS A 106 -31.36 27.30 -34.00
N LYS A 107 -30.45 27.61 -34.93
CA LYS A 107 -30.74 27.57 -36.38
C LYS A 107 -30.66 26.17 -36.99
N LYS A 108 -30.07 25.21 -36.26
CA LYS A 108 -29.82 23.84 -36.73
C LYS A 108 -30.83 22.81 -36.19
N LEU A 109 -31.74 23.23 -35.31
CA LEU A 109 -32.69 22.35 -34.64
C LEU A 109 -34.11 22.68 -35.13
N ALA A 110 -34.73 21.76 -35.85
CA ALA A 110 -36.13 21.84 -36.24
C ALA A 110 -37.02 20.96 -35.35
N LEU A 111 -38.30 21.32 -35.25
CA LEU A 111 -39.32 20.48 -34.61
C LEU A 111 -39.39 19.11 -35.30
N HIS A 112 -39.51 18.03 -34.52
CA HIS A 112 -39.55 16.63 -34.95
C HIS A 112 -38.26 16.08 -35.57
N GLU A 113 -37.19 16.88 -35.61
CA GLU A 113 -35.89 16.42 -36.08
C GLU A 113 -35.25 15.47 -35.05
N THR A 114 -34.61 14.42 -35.55
CA THR A 114 -33.89 13.46 -34.69
C THR A 114 -32.52 14.02 -34.36
N VAL A 115 -32.15 14.02 -33.09
CA VAL A 115 -30.87 14.55 -32.61
C VAL A 115 -30.18 13.52 -31.72
N THR A 116 -28.87 13.41 -31.87
CA THR A 116 -28.00 12.65 -30.97
C THR A 116 -27.31 13.64 -30.03
N MET A 117 -27.44 13.43 -28.72
CA MET A 117 -26.93 14.34 -27.71
C MET A 117 -26.08 13.58 -26.71
N THR A 118 -24.87 14.08 -26.48
CA THR A 118 -23.95 13.56 -25.46
C THR A 118 -23.73 14.60 -24.39
N GLY A 119 -23.95 14.23 -23.13
CA GLY A 119 -23.92 15.19 -22.03
C GLY A 119 -24.13 14.56 -20.66
N LYS A 120 -24.12 15.41 -19.63
CA LYS A 120 -24.28 14.99 -18.24
C LYS A 120 -25.76 14.83 -17.90
N TRP A 121 -26.15 13.65 -17.42
CA TRP A 121 -27.53 13.29 -17.10
C TRP A 121 -27.91 13.61 -15.65
N ASP A 122 -28.93 14.44 -15.47
CA ASP A 122 -29.58 14.67 -14.19
C ASP A 122 -30.89 13.88 -14.14
N LYS A 123 -30.83 12.68 -13.52
CA LYS A 123 -31.99 11.80 -13.33
C LYS A 123 -33.13 12.44 -12.54
N HIS A 124 -32.83 13.30 -11.56
CA HIS A 124 -33.86 13.92 -10.71
C HIS A 124 -34.64 15.00 -11.46
N ARG A 125 -33.97 15.73 -12.36
CA ARG A 125 -34.56 16.81 -13.16
C ARG A 125 -34.94 16.39 -14.57
N GLN A 126 -34.73 15.13 -14.95
CA GLN A 126 -34.84 14.63 -16.32
C GLN A 126 -34.20 15.57 -17.35
N THR A 127 -33.01 16.07 -16.99
CA THR A 127 -32.32 17.12 -17.74
C THR A 127 -30.96 16.61 -18.18
N ILE A 128 -30.62 16.81 -19.44
CA ILE A 128 -29.27 16.56 -19.95
C ILE A 128 -28.56 17.88 -20.21
N THR A 129 -27.40 18.06 -19.58
CA THR A 129 -26.50 19.15 -19.90
C THR A 129 -25.65 18.74 -21.09
N VAL A 130 -26.02 19.24 -22.27
CA VAL A 130 -25.45 18.84 -23.55
C VAL A 130 -24.05 19.42 -23.71
N GLN A 131 -23.08 18.55 -23.96
CA GLN A 131 -21.72 18.92 -24.32
C GLN A 131 -21.54 18.89 -25.83
N HIS A 132 -22.03 17.81 -26.46
CA HIS A 132 -22.00 17.62 -27.90
C HIS A 132 -23.40 17.32 -28.43
N LEU A 133 -23.78 18.00 -29.51
CA LEU A 133 -25.04 17.80 -30.21
C LEU A 133 -24.76 17.53 -31.69
N HIS A 134 -25.35 16.44 -32.20
CA HIS A 134 -25.34 16.09 -33.60
C HIS A 134 -26.77 16.01 -34.11
N VAL A 135 -27.01 16.61 -35.28
CA VAL A 135 -28.32 16.59 -35.94
C VAL A 135 -28.39 15.35 -36.82
N GLY A 136 -29.38 14.50 -36.60
CA GLY A 136 -29.51 13.16 -37.16
C GLY A 136 -28.96 12.06 -36.24
N GLU A 137 -29.28 10.81 -36.59
CA GLU A 137 -28.69 9.63 -35.96
C GLU A 137 -27.20 9.56 -36.28
N MET A 138 -26.34 9.55 -35.25
CA MET A 138 -24.93 9.25 -35.45
C MET A 138 -24.78 7.80 -35.88
N LYS A 139 -24.59 7.56 -37.18
CA LYS A 139 -24.04 6.31 -37.72
C LYS A 139 -22.53 6.22 -37.46
N GLN A 140 -22.08 6.51 -36.25
CA GLN A 140 -20.67 6.30 -35.91
C GLN A 140 -20.42 4.79 -35.87
N GLN A 141 -19.52 4.30 -36.73
CA GLN A 141 -19.06 2.91 -36.73
C GLN A 141 -18.28 2.53 -35.46
N LYS A 142 -17.96 3.49 -34.58
CA LYS A 142 -17.13 3.29 -33.39
C LYS A 142 -17.81 3.91 -32.17
N GLU A 143 -18.27 3.03 -31.31
CA GLU A 143 -18.93 3.34 -30.04
C GLU A 143 -17.98 3.93 -29.00
N ILE A 144 -16.67 3.64 -29.11
CA ILE A 144 -15.65 4.02 -28.14
C ILE A 144 -14.50 4.71 -28.88
N GLU A 145 -14.17 5.93 -28.49
CA GLU A 145 -13.09 6.70 -29.09
C GLU A 145 -11.92 6.95 -28.12
N PRO A 146 -10.69 6.54 -28.48
CA PRO A 146 -9.52 6.85 -27.67
C PRO A 146 -9.07 8.30 -27.83
N ILE A 147 -8.65 8.91 -26.72
CA ILE A 147 -8.07 10.25 -26.63
C ILE A 147 -6.59 10.14 -26.25
N TYR A 148 -5.75 10.80 -27.03
CA TYR A 148 -4.30 10.81 -26.88
C TYR A 148 -3.80 12.17 -26.42
N SER A 149 -2.74 12.15 -25.61
CA SER A 149 -1.93 13.34 -25.37
C SER A 149 -1.29 13.75 -26.69
N THR A 150 -1.49 15.00 -27.09
CA THR A 150 -1.00 15.55 -28.36
C THR A 150 -0.32 16.89 -28.11
N ARG A 151 0.69 17.23 -28.93
CA ARG A 151 1.40 18.52 -28.91
C ARG A 151 1.52 19.07 -30.33
N GLY A 152 1.75 20.38 -30.43
CA GLY A 152 1.95 21.07 -31.70
C GLY A 152 0.78 20.89 -32.67
N ASN A 153 1.10 20.51 -33.91
CA ASN A 153 0.14 20.44 -35.02
C ASN A 153 -0.60 19.09 -35.13
N VAL A 154 -0.28 18.10 -34.29
CA VAL A 154 -0.91 16.78 -34.34
C VAL A 154 -2.26 16.80 -33.62
N THR A 155 -3.35 16.65 -34.36
CA THR A 155 -4.69 16.51 -33.77
C THR A 155 -4.93 15.08 -33.25
N VAL A 156 -5.83 14.90 -32.29
CA VAL A 156 -6.25 13.57 -31.80
C VAL A 156 -6.73 12.67 -32.96
N LYS A 157 -7.46 13.24 -33.93
CA LYS A 157 -7.89 12.53 -35.14
C LYS A 157 -6.71 12.12 -36.04
N GLY A 158 -5.71 13.00 -36.17
CA GLY A 158 -4.45 12.71 -36.84
C GLY A 158 -3.70 11.55 -36.17
N MET A 159 -3.54 11.59 -34.85
CA MET A 159 -2.86 10.54 -34.08
C MET A 159 -3.52 9.17 -34.26
N ARG A 160 -4.87 9.11 -34.17
CA ARG A 160 -5.63 7.88 -34.44
C ARG A 160 -5.36 7.32 -35.83
N ARG A 161 -5.27 8.19 -36.85
CA ARG A 161 -5.00 7.77 -38.23
C ARG A 161 -3.58 7.22 -38.36
N LEU A 162 -2.58 7.87 -37.78
CA LEU A 162 -1.18 7.43 -37.82
C LEU A 162 -1.02 6.06 -37.15
N ILE A 163 -1.59 5.88 -35.96
CA ILE A 163 -1.55 4.60 -35.23
C ILE A 163 -2.27 3.50 -36.02
N ALA A 164 -3.42 3.79 -36.63
CA ALA A 164 -4.12 2.81 -37.46
C ALA A 164 -3.29 2.37 -38.69
N LEU A 165 -2.56 3.30 -39.31
CA LEU A 165 -1.65 3.00 -40.42
C LEU A 165 -0.45 2.17 -39.96
N ALA A 166 0.13 2.51 -38.80
CA ALA A 166 1.22 1.74 -38.20
C ALA A 166 0.77 0.30 -37.87
N LEU A 167 -0.41 0.13 -37.27
CA LEU A 167 -0.98 -1.18 -36.99
C LEU A 167 -1.26 -2.00 -38.26
N GLN A 168 -1.68 -1.35 -39.34
CA GLN A 168 -1.92 -2.02 -40.62
C GLN A 168 -0.61 -2.47 -41.29
N GLN A 169 0.45 -1.66 -41.21
CA GLN A 169 1.73 -1.93 -41.89
C GLN A 169 2.65 -2.85 -41.09
N TYR A 170 2.68 -2.69 -39.77
CA TYR A 170 3.68 -3.32 -38.90
C TYR A 170 3.05 -4.17 -37.78
N GLY A 171 1.73 -4.29 -37.71
CA GLY A 171 1.06 -5.05 -36.66
C GLY A 171 1.38 -6.55 -36.64
N ASP A 172 1.77 -7.14 -37.78
CA ASP A 172 2.21 -8.54 -37.87
C ASP A 172 3.62 -8.77 -37.28
N ALA A 173 4.43 -7.71 -37.14
CA ALA A 173 5.76 -7.77 -36.54
C ALA A 173 5.71 -7.77 -35.00
N ILE A 174 4.53 -7.56 -34.40
CA ILE A 174 4.35 -7.58 -32.94
C ILE A 174 4.43 -9.03 -32.45
N VAL A 175 5.55 -9.37 -31.82
CA VAL A 175 5.76 -10.68 -31.21
C VAL A 175 5.23 -10.70 -29.78
N ASP A 176 4.62 -11.80 -29.38
CA ASP A 176 4.16 -12.01 -28.01
C ASP A 176 5.34 -12.44 -27.10
N PRO A 177 5.71 -11.63 -26.09
CA PRO A 177 6.83 -11.96 -25.21
C PRO A 177 6.45 -12.98 -24.13
N LEU A 178 5.16 -13.24 -23.91
CA LEU A 178 4.71 -14.13 -22.84
C LEU A 178 4.56 -15.57 -23.35
N PRO A 179 5.03 -16.57 -22.58
CA PRO A 179 4.81 -17.98 -22.88
C PRO A 179 3.32 -18.33 -23.02
N SER A 180 3.02 -19.30 -23.89
CA SER A 180 1.66 -19.81 -24.12
C SER A 180 0.97 -20.33 -22.85
N GLU A 181 1.76 -20.82 -21.89
CA GLU A 181 1.30 -21.30 -20.58
C GLU A 181 0.61 -20.16 -19.78
N LEU A 182 1.23 -18.97 -19.72
CA LEU A 182 0.66 -17.81 -19.02
C LEU A 182 -0.56 -17.25 -19.76
N LEU A 183 -0.52 -17.24 -21.10
CA LEU A 183 -1.65 -16.85 -21.95
C LEU A 183 -2.89 -17.72 -21.65
N GLN A 184 -2.72 -19.04 -21.61
CA GLN A 184 -3.80 -19.99 -21.38
C GLN A 184 -4.30 -19.95 -19.92
N ALA A 185 -3.39 -19.93 -18.95
CA ALA A 185 -3.73 -19.93 -17.53
C ALA A 185 -4.63 -18.73 -17.16
N TYR A 186 -4.32 -17.55 -17.69
CA TYR A 186 -5.03 -16.32 -17.36
C TYR A 186 -6.09 -15.89 -18.39
N ARG A 187 -6.24 -16.68 -19.47
CA ARG A 187 -7.11 -16.40 -20.62
C ARG A 187 -6.83 -15.02 -21.22
N LEU A 188 -5.56 -14.71 -21.40
CA LEU A 188 -5.11 -13.44 -21.94
C LEU A 188 -5.12 -13.49 -23.47
N ILE A 189 -5.51 -12.38 -24.09
CA ILE A 189 -5.42 -12.21 -25.55
C ILE A 189 -3.97 -11.98 -25.97
N SER A 190 -3.68 -12.19 -27.27
CA SER A 190 -2.34 -11.96 -27.83
C SER A 190 -1.93 -10.49 -27.69
N LYS A 191 -0.62 -10.23 -27.61
CA LYS A 191 -0.11 -8.85 -27.54
C LYS A 191 -0.58 -7.98 -28.72
N ARG A 192 -0.58 -8.54 -29.94
CA ARG A 192 -1.08 -7.87 -31.13
C ARG A 192 -2.54 -7.45 -30.99
N ASP A 193 -3.39 -8.37 -30.54
CA ASP A 193 -4.82 -8.10 -30.36
C ASP A 193 -5.06 -7.09 -29.24
N ALA A 194 -4.26 -7.13 -28.18
CA ALA A 194 -4.33 -6.17 -27.08
C ALA A 194 -3.98 -4.75 -27.54
N ILE A 195 -2.87 -4.56 -28.25
CA ILE A 195 -2.48 -3.24 -28.78
C ILE A 195 -3.56 -2.73 -29.74
N ARG A 196 -4.06 -3.60 -30.64
CA ARG A 196 -5.16 -3.23 -31.56
C ARG A 196 -6.42 -2.81 -30.80
N ALA A 197 -6.82 -3.55 -29.77
CA ALA A 197 -8.04 -3.29 -29.01
C ALA A 197 -7.93 -2.04 -28.11
N ILE A 198 -6.73 -1.67 -27.64
CA ILE A 198 -6.50 -0.40 -26.94
C ILE A 198 -6.69 0.79 -27.90
N HIS A 199 -6.14 0.72 -29.12
CA HIS A 199 -6.23 1.83 -30.07
C HIS A 199 -7.53 1.86 -30.89
N MET A 200 -8.18 0.71 -31.05
CA MET A 200 -9.38 0.54 -31.85
C MET A 200 -10.38 -0.41 -31.15
N PRO A 201 -10.89 -0.05 -29.96
CA PRO A 201 -11.80 -0.90 -29.21
C PRO A 201 -13.13 -1.07 -29.96
N LEU A 202 -13.56 -2.32 -30.15
CA LEU A 202 -14.91 -2.61 -30.65
C LEU A 202 -15.94 -2.70 -29.52
N SER A 203 -15.49 -3.03 -28.30
CA SER A 203 -16.35 -3.10 -27.12
C SER A 203 -15.59 -2.81 -25.83
N HIS A 204 -16.34 -2.47 -24.77
CA HIS A 204 -15.79 -2.30 -23.42
C HIS A 204 -15.14 -3.58 -22.89
N GLU A 205 -15.67 -4.74 -23.27
CA GLU A 205 -15.11 -6.03 -22.86
C GLU A 205 -13.75 -6.27 -23.51
N GLN A 206 -13.62 -6.00 -24.81
CA GLN A 206 -12.32 -6.09 -25.50
C GLN A 206 -11.31 -5.11 -24.92
N LEU A 207 -11.73 -3.86 -24.66
CA LEU A 207 -10.89 -2.86 -24.03
C LEU A 207 -10.40 -3.31 -22.65
N LYS A 208 -11.29 -3.90 -21.85
CA LYS A 208 -10.97 -4.45 -20.53
C LYS A 208 -9.97 -5.61 -20.63
N GLN A 209 -10.14 -6.53 -21.56
CA GLN A 209 -9.20 -7.65 -21.78
C GLN A 209 -7.84 -7.15 -22.28
N ALA A 210 -7.83 -6.18 -23.18
CA ALA A 210 -6.62 -5.56 -23.70
C ALA A 210 -5.82 -4.83 -22.62
N ARG A 211 -6.49 -4.00 -21.83
CA ARG A 211 -5.88 -3.34 -20.66
C ARG A 211 -5.36 -4.37 -19.67
N ARG A 212 -6.17 -5.37 -19.29
CA ARG A 212 -5.76 -6.44 -18.36
C ARG A 212 -4.49 -7.14 -18.83
N ARG A 213 -4.39 -7.46 -20.13
CA ARG A 213 -3.19 -8.06 -20.71
C ARG A 213 -1.98 -7.13 -20.61
N LEU A 214 -2.08 -5.91 -21.12
CA LEU A 214 -0.92 -5.02 -21.20
C LEU A 214 -0.43 -4.58 -19.81
N VAL A 215 -1.35 -4.37 -18.86
CA VAL A 215 -1.00 -4.11 -17.46
C VAL A 215 -0.30 -5.31 -16.82
N TYR A 216 -0.77 -6.53 -17.07
CA TYR A 216 -0.11 -7.75 -16.57
C TYR A 216 1.30 -7.91 -17.16
N GLU A 217 1.46 -7.70 -18.47
CA GLU A 217 2.76 -7.75 -19.14
C GLU A 217 3.73 -6.72 -18.55
N GLU A 218 3.29 -5.47 -18.43
CA GLU A 218 4.08 -4.38 -17.85
C GLU A 218 4.52 -4.67 -16.41
N PHE A 219 3.60 -5.15 -15.57
CA PHE A 219 3.92 -5.55 -14.20
C PHE A 219 4.81 -6.78 -14.12
N LEU A 220 4.63 -7.78 -14.99
CA LEU A 220 5.45 -8.98 -15.01
C LEU A 220 6.90 -8.64 -15.38
N LEU A 221 7.10 -7.82 -16.41
CA LEU A 221 8.43 -7.37 -16.83
C LEU A 221 9.14 -6.59 -15.71
N PHE A 222 8.42 -5.68 -15.04
CA PHE A 222 8.94 -4.96 -13.90
C PHE A 222 9.30 -5.89 -12.73
N GLN A 223 8.40 -6.82 -12.37
CA GLN A 223 8.63 -7.76 -11.28
C GLN A 223 9.76 -8.74 -11.60
N LEU A 224 9.91 -9.21 -12.84
CA LEU A 224 11.05 -10.02 -13.27
C LEU A 224 12.36 -9.26 -13.07
N LYS A 225 12.41 -7.99 -13.46
CA LYS A 225 13.55 -7.09 -13.25
C LYS A 225 13.90 -7.00 -11.76
N MET A 226 12.91 -6.79 -10.89
CA MET A 226 13.12 -6.73 -9.44
C MET A 226 13.58 -8.07 -8.83
N GLN A 227 12.95 -9.19 -9.20
CA GLN A 227 13.30 -10.51 -8.68
C GLN A 227 14.69 -10.97 -9.15
N ALA A 228 15.05 -10.71 -10.40
CA ALA A 228 16.38 -11.01 -10.93
C ALA A 228 17.48 -10.19 -10.24
N LEU A 229 17.26 -8.88 -10.06
CA LEU A 229 18.18 -8.01 -9.34
C LEU A 229 18.37 -8.50 -7.89
N LYS A 230 17.27 -8.87 -7.23
CA LYS A 230 17.29 -9.39 -5.88
C LYS A 230 18.07 -10.70 -5.76
N LYS A 231 17.85 -11.65 -6.68
CA LYS A 231 18.61 -12.90 -6.74
C LYS A 231 20.10 -12.63 -6.91
N TYR A 232 20.46 -11.78 -7.86
CA TYR A 232 21.86 -11.42 -8.12
C TYR A 232 22.54 -10.79 -6.90
N ARG A 233 21.88 -9.83 -6.24
CA ARG A 233 22.40 -9.21 -5.01
C ARG A 233 22.52 -10.20 -3.86
N ARG A 234 21.55 -11.10 -3.70
CA ARG A 234 21.59 -12.17 -2.68
C ARG A 234 22.79 -13.08 -2.92
N GLU A 235 23.02 -13.51 -4.16
CA GLU A 235 24.14 -14.36 -4.53
C GLU A 235 25.52 -13.70 -4.30
N GLN A 236 25.57 -12.36 -4.37
CA GLN A 236 26.76 -11.57 -4.06
C GLN A 236 26.92 -11.20 -2.58
N SER A 237 25.97 -11.59 -1.72
CA SER A 237 25.96 -11.27 -0.29
C SER A 237 26.31 -12.52 0.53
N PRO A 238 27.60 -12.86 0.71
CA PRO A 238 27.98 -14.01 1.53
C PRO A 238 27.46 -13.84 2.96
N GLY A 239 26.77 -14.86 3.45
CA GLY A 239 26.19 -14.91 4.80
C GLY A 239 26.71 -16.09 5.60
N ILE A 240 25.98 -16.40 6.67
CA ILE A 240 26.29 -17.53 7.56
C ILE A 240 25.33 -18.66 7.21
N ALA A 241 25.85 -19.80 6.73
CA ALA A 241 25.03 -20.99 6.52
C ALA A 241 24.82 -21.72 7.86
N HIS A 242 23.76 -21.40 8.57
CA HIS A 242 23.46 -21.99 9.86
C HIS A 242 23.13 -23.48 9.72
N CYS A 243 23.87 -24.33 10.44
CA CYS A 243 23.64 -25.77 10.50
C CYS A 243 23.09 -26.13 11.89
N PHE A 244 21.84 -26.59 11.96
CA PHE A 244 21.18 -26.98 13.21
C PHE A 244 20.21 -28.15 13.00
N SER A 245 19.87 -28.86 14.08
CA SER A 245 18.90 -29.97 14.00
C SER A 245 17.48 -29.45 13.86
N ASN A 246 16.81 -29.83 12.76
CA ASN A 246 15.39 -29.56 12.56
C ASN A 246 14.53 -30.23 13.65
N GLU A 247 14.93 -31.36 14.21
CA GLU A 247 14.19 -32.05 15.28
C GLU A 247 14.19 -31.25 16.58
N GLN A 248 15.33 -30.64 16.93
CA GLN A 248 15.43 -29.77 18.11
C GLN A 248 14.57 -28.52 17.95
N LEU A 249 14.61 -27.90 16.76
CA LEU A 249 13.76 -26.75 16.42
C LEU A 249 12.27 -27.10 16.51
N GLN A 250 11.87 -28.26 15.99
CA GLN A 250 10.47 -28.72 16.07
C GLN A 250 10.05 -29.04 17.51
N THR A 251 10.93 -29.64 18.32
CA THR A 251 10.68 -29.87 19.75
C THR A 251 10.40 -28.55 20.47
N PHE A 252 11.18 -27.50 20.19
CA PHE A 252 10.94 -26.16 20.73
C PHE A 252 9.58 -25.60 20.28
N ILE A 253 9.26 -25.67 18.98
CA ILE A 253 7.98 -25.20 18.44
C ILE A 253 6.78 -25.94 19.10
N GLN A 254 6.92 -27.24 19.36
CA GLN A 254 5.88 -28.05 20.02
C GLN A 254 5.75 -27.74 21.52
N SER A 255 6.81 -27.24 22.16
CA SER A 255 6.80 -26.85 23.58
C SER A 255 6.10 -25.51 23.85
N LEU A 256 5.81 -24.74 22.79
CA LEU A 256 5.14 -23.45 22.93
C LEU A 256 3.75 -23.62 23.57
N PRO A 257 3.31 -22.66 24.41
CA PRO A 257 2.03 -22.76 25.13
C PRO A 257 0.80 -22.64 24.21
N PHE A 258 1.00 -22.42 22.91
CA PHE A 258 -0.04 -22.33 21.89
C PHE A 258 0.49 -22.85 20.55
N PRO A 259 -0.41 -23.39 19.70
CA PRO A 259 -0.03 -23.80 18.35
C PRO A 259 0.20 -22.58 17.45
N LEU A 260 1.18 -22.67 16.57
CA LEU A 260 1.41 -21.67 15.52
C LEU A 260 0.26 -21.66 14.51
N THR A 261 -0.08 -20.47 14.00
CA THR A 261 -1.00 -20.30 12.86
C THR A 261 -0.36 -20.78 11.55
N ASN A 262 -1.14 -21.02 10.49
CA ASN A 262 -0.57 -21.42 9.19
C ASN A 262 0.33 -20.31 8.64
N ALA A 263 -0.07 -19.04 8.85
CA ALA A 263 0.75 -17.89 8.48
C ALA A 263 2.08 -17.88 9.22
N GLN A 264 2.09 -18.09 10.55
CA GLN A 264 3.32 -18.19 11.34
C GLN A 264 4.21 -19.36 10.90
N GLN A 265 3.63 -20.54 10.66
CA GLN A 265 4.38 -21.70 10.17
C GLN A 265 5.00 -21.47 8.78
N ARG A 266 4.28 -20.79 7.88
CA ARG A 266 4.82 -20.38 6.58
C ARG A 266 6.01 -19.43 6.75
N VAL A 267 5.86 -18.39 7.56
CA VAL A 267 6.93 -17.42 7.82
C VAL A 267 8.14 -18.06 8.50
N VAL A 268 7.94 -18.95 9.47
CA VAL A 268 9.05 -19.68 10.11
C VAL A 268 9.82 -20.51 9.10
N ARG A 269 9.14 -21.20 8.17
CA ARG A 269 9.81 -21.93 7.09
C ARG A 269 10.61 -21.02 6.17
N GLU A 270 10.06 -19.86 5.79
CA GLU A 270 10.76 -18.86 4.99
C GLU A 270 12.04 -18.37 5.68
N ILE A 271 11.98 -18.08 6.99
CA ILE A 271 13.14 -17.65 7.79
C ILE A 271 14.17 -18.77 7.93
N VAL A 272 13.75 -19.99 8.26
CA VAL A 272 14.65 -21.15 8.42
C VAL A 272 15.36 -21.48 7.10
N GLN A 273 14.66 -21.37 5.97
CA GLN A 273 15.27 -21.56 4.65
C GLN A 273 16.33 -20.50 4.36
N ASP A 274 16.12 -19.25 4.78
CA ASP A 274 17.13 -18.20 4.61
C ASP A 274 18.32 -18.39 5.55
N LEU A 275 18.10 -18.71 6.83
CA LEU A 275 19.16 -18.97 7.83
C LEU A 275 20.07 -20.15 7.41
N THR A 276 19.52 -21.16 6.74
CA THR A 276 20.30 -22.33 6.26
C THR A 276 20.98 -22.08 4.91
N SER A 277 20.70 -20.94 4.26
CA SER A 277 21.27 -20.60 2.96
C SER A 277 22.68 -20.01 3.10
N PRO A 278 23.56 -20.16 2.08
CA PRO A 278 24.90 -19.56 2.11
C PRO A 278 24.91 -18.03 1.98
N TYR A 279 23.74 -17.44 1.69
CA TYR A 279 23.55 -16.01 1.50
C TYR A 279 22.87 -15.39 2.70
N ARG A 280 23.25 -14.15 3.01
CA ARG A 280 22.70 -13.39 4.14
C ARG A 280 21.20 -13.13 3.97
N MET A 281 20.40 -13.46 4.99
CA MET A 281 19.00 -13.07 5.10
C MET A 281 18.86 -11.56 5.26
N ASN A 282 17.96 -10.96 4.47
CA ASN A 282 17.55 -9.56 4.62
C ASN A 282 16.03 -9.45 4.48
N ARG A 283 15.32 -9.64 5.58
CA ARG A 283 13.86 -9.90 5.58
C ARG A 283 13.09 -8.92 6.46
N LEU A 284 11.95 -8.45 5.97
CA LEU A 284 10.93 -7.72 6.69
C LEU A 284 9.78 -8.67 7.07
N LEU A 285 9.65 -8.94 8.36
CA LEU A 285 8.51 -9.60 8.97
C LEU A 285 7.42 -8.57 9.29
N GLN A 286 6.35 -8.65 8.53
CA GLN A 286 5.16 -7.83 8.69
C GLN A 286 4.04 -8.65 9.29
N GLY A 287 3.30 -8.07 10.22
CA GLY A 287 2.09 -8.67 10.76
C GLY A 287 1.38 -7.66 11.62
N ASP A 288 0.07 -7.85 11.79
CA ASP A 288 -0.74 -6.96 12.61
C ASP A 288 -0.23 -6.94 14.08
N VAL A 289 -0.60 -5.92 14.86
CA VAL A 289 -0.30 -5.83 16.28
C VAL A 289 -0.87 -7.08 16.97
N GLY A 290 -0.02 -7.87 17.64
CA GLY A 290 -0.44 -9.10 18.31
C GLY A 290 -0.63 -10.32 17.40
N SER A 291 -0.17 -10.28 16.15
CA SER A 291 -0.10 -11.44 15.23
C SER A 291 0.96 -12.50 15.61
N GLY A 292 1.73 -12.27 16.69
CA GLY A 292 2.75 -13.22 17.17
C GLY A 292 4.14 -13.05 16.56
N LYS A 293 4.50 -11.86 16.06
CA LYS A 293 5.85 -11.55 15.55
C LYS A 293 6.98 -11.94 16.51
N THR A 294 6.81 -11.67 17.81
CA THR A 294 7.79 -12.00 18.84
C THR A 294 8.09 -13.51 18.94
N VAL A 295 7.10 -14.37 18.67
CA VAL A 295 7.28 -15.83 18.69
C VAL A 295 8.12 -16.28 17.50
N VAL A 296 7.85 -15.71 16.32
CA VAL A 296 8.66 -15.95 15.13
C VAL A 296 10.11 -15.50 15.35
N ALA A 297 10.32 -14.34 15.98
CA ALA A 297 11.65 -13.87 16.36
C ALA A 297 12.34 -14.82 17.36
N ALA A 298 11.62 -15.33 18.37
CA ALA A 298 12.14 -16.30 19.32
C ALA A 298 12.60 -17.60 18.64
N ILE A 299 11.82 -18.12 17.68
CA ILE A 299 12.17 -19.30 16.89
C ILE A 299 13.43 -19.04 16.04
N ALA A 300 13.55 -17.86 15.43
CA ALA A 300 14.74 -17.50 14.66
C ALA A 300 16.00 -17.45 15.54
N LEU A 301 15.90 -16.81 16.72
CA LEU A 301 17.00 -16.73 17.70
C LEU A 301 17.39 -18.11 18.24
N TYR A 302 16.40 -19.00 18.47
CA TYR A 302 16.64 -20.37 18.88
C TYR A 302 17.42 -21.16 17.80
N ALA A 303 17.02 -21.05 16.54
CA ALA A 303 17.71 -21.69 15.42
C ALA A 303 19.18 -21.22 15.28
N VAL A 304 19.42 -19.91 15.44
CA VAL A 304 20.77 -19.32 15.44
C VAL A 304 21.60 -19.84 16.61
N HIS A 305 21.01 -19.93 17.80
CA HIS A 305 21.68 -20.51 18.96
C HIS A 305 22.08 -21.99 18.75
N LEU A 306 21.20 -22.81 18.17
CA LEU A 306 21.51 -24.21 17.86
C LEU A 306 22.72 -24.39 16.93
N SER A 307 23.00 -23.38 16.09
CA SER A 307 24.18 -23.38 15.22
C SER A 307 25.47 -22.85 15.89
N GLY A 308 25.42 -22.49 17.18
CA GLY A 308 26.56 -21.99 17.94
C GLY A 308 26.81 -20.49 17.81
N TYR A 309 25.79 -19.72 17.42
CA TYR A 309 25.86 -18.26 17.27
C TYR A 309 24.97 -17.53 18.29
N GLN A 310 25.30 -16.28 18.54
CA GLN A 310 24.55 -15.34 19.38
C GLN A 310 23.54 -14.56 18.53
N GLY A 311 22.45 -14.12 19.16
CA GLY A 311 21.44 -13.26 18.55
C GLY A 311 21.28 -11.93 19.26
N ALA A 312 20.89 -10.89 18.53
CA ALA A 312 20.57 -9.58 19.09
C ALA A 312 19.16 -9.12 18.65
N LEU A 313 18.40 -8.55 19.59
CA LEU A 313 17.12 -7.88 19.32
C LEU A 313 17.19 -6.41 19.74
N MET A 314 17.15 -5.51 18.76
CA MET A 314 17.13 -4.06 18.97
C MET A 314 15.71 -3.51 18.93
N VAL A 315 15.37 -2.67 19.90
CA VAL A 315 14.01 -2.15 20.13
C VAL A 315 14.06 -0.67 20.53
N PRO A 316 13.09 0.21 20.15
CA PRO A 316 13.31 1.66 20.25
C PRO A 316 13.31 2.25 21.65
N THR A 317 12.68 1.62 22.64
CA THR A 317 12.58 2.13 24.02
C THR A 317 12.93 1.09 25.07
N GLU A 318 13.31 1.56 26.26
CA GLU A 318 13.69 0.67 27.37
C GLU A 318 12.53 -0.21 27.82
N ILE A 319 11.32 0.35 27.95
CA ILE A 319 10.13 -0.42 28.34
C ILE A 319 9.86 -1.56 27.35
N LEU A 320 9.97 -1.29 26.04
CA LEU A 320 9.82 -2.34 25.05
C LEU A 320 10.93 -3.39 25.16
N ALA A 321 12.18 -2.96 25.34
CA ALA A 321 13.31 -3.88 25.52
C ALA A 321 13.11 -4.78 26.76
N GLU A 322 12.62 -4.24 27.87
CA GLU A 322 12.24 -4.99 29.08
C GLU A 322 11.14 -6.03 28.77
N GLN A 323 10.06 -5.61 28.10
CA GLN A 323 8.95 -6.50 27.73
C GLN A 323 9.39 -7.64 26.80
N HIS A 324 10.22 -7.34 25.80
CA HIS A 324 10.77 -8.35 24.91
C HIS A 324 11.75 -9.28 25.62
N ALA A 325 12.59 -8.76 26.52
CA ALA A 325 13.50 -9.57 27.31
C ALA A 325 12.73 -10.55 28.22
N GLU A 326 11.69 -10.08 28.92
CA GLU A 326 10.85 -10.93 29.76
C GLU A 326 10.13 -12.01 28.94
N SER A 327 9.52 -11.61 27.81
CA SER A 327 8.83 -12.54 26.91
C SER A 327 9.78 -13.59 26.32
N LEU A 328 10.98 -13.20 25.92
CA LEU A 328 11.98 -14.11 25.37
C LEU A 328 12.58 -15.01 26.45
N ARG A 329 12.81 -14.53 27.66
CA ARG A 329 13.24 -15.38 28.80
C ARG A 329 12.24 -16.48 29.07
N ALA A 330 10.96 -16.13 29.18
CA ALA A 330 9.89 -17.09 29.41
C ALA A 330 9.82 -18.21 28.36
N LEU A 331 10.21 -17.92 27.11
CA LEU A 331 10.22 -18.89 26.02
C LEU A 331 11.55 -19.66 25.90
N LEU A 332 12.70 -18.99 26.07
CA LEU A 332 14.02 -19.52 25.71
C LEU A 332 14.84 -20.05 26.90
N GLU A 333 14.67 -19.52 28.12
CA GLU A 333 15.38 -20.02 29.30
C GLU A 333 15.06 -21.50 29.63
N PRO A 334 13.81 -22.00 29.47
CA PRO A 334 13.52 -23.43 29.63
C PRO A 334 14.32 -24.35 28.70
N MET A 335 14.84 -23.79 27.59
CA MET A 335 15.67 -24.50 26.62
C MET A 335 17.18 -24.32 26.89
N GLY A 336 17.56 -23.68 28.00
CA GLY A 336 18.96 -23.45 28.39
C GLY A 336 19.60 -22.19 27.79
N ILE A 337 18.82 -21.26 27.24
CA ILE A 337 19.33 -20.05 26.58
C ILE A 337 19.32 -18.87 27.54
N ASP A 338 20.51 -18.33 27.83
CA ASP A 338 20.68 -17.06 28.58
C ASP A 338 20.28 -15.84 27.74
N VAL A 339 19.25 -15.13 28.20
CA VAL A 339 18.72 -13.90 27.57
C VAL A 339 18.98 -12.69 28.48
N ARG A 340 19.81 -11.75 28.03
CA ARG A 340 20.19 -10.55 28.79
C ARG A 340 19.61 -9.26 28.21
N LEU A 341 19.43 -8.27 29.07
CA LEU A 341 18.92 -6.94 28.72
C LEU A 341 20.08 -5.93 28.76
N LEU A 342 20.23 -5.14 27.70
CA LEU A 342 21.20 -4.04 27.60
C LEU A 342 20.52 -2.73 27.18
N THR A 343 20.30 -1.85 28.15
CA THR A 343 19.68 -0.53 27.97
C THR A 343 20.61 0.56 28.52
N SER A 344 20.25 1.84 28.31
CA SER A 344 20.99 2.98 28.87
C SER A 344 20.93 3.05 30.39
N SER A 345 19.90 2.46 31.01
CA SER A 345 19.78 2.30 32.46
C SER A 345 20.75 1.28 33.07
N VAL A 346 21.28 0.32 32.29
CA VAL A 346 22.28 -0.65 32.78
C VAL A 346 23.67 0.01 32.85
N LYS A 347 24.09 0.40 34.06
CA LYS A 347 25.34 1.15 34.31
C LYS A 347 26.31 0.43 35.26
N GLY A 348 27.56 0.89 35.28
CA GLY A 348 28.58 0.50 36.26
C GLY A 348 29.05 -0.96 36.14
N LYS A 349 29.23 -1.64 37.27
CA LYS A 349 29.78 -3.00 37.34
C LYS A 349 28.93 -4.03 36.58
N ARG A 350 27.60 -3.90 36.64
CA ARG A 350 26.67 -4.81 35.94
C ARG A 350 26.85 -4.76 34.43
N ARG A 351 27.03 -3.57 33.86
CA ARG A 351 27.30 -3.40 32.42
C ARG A 351 28.61 -4.07 32.04
N LYS A 352 29.70 -3.79 32.77
CA LYS A 352 31.02 -4.38 32.48
C LYS A 352 30.98 -5.91 32.47
N GLN A 353 30.37 -6.51 33.50
CA GLN A 353 30.20 -7.96 33.57
C GLN A 353 29.41 -8.51 32.38
N LEU A 354 28.28 -7.88 32.03
CA LEU A 354 27.48 -8.31 30.88
C LEU A 354 28.25 -8.24 29.57
N LEU A 355 29.05 -7.18 29.35
CA LEU A 355 29.86 -7.03 28.14
C LEU A 355 31.00 -8.06 28.08
N GLU A 356 31.63 -8.37 29.21
CA GLU A 356 32.65 -9.43 29.32
C GLU A 356 32.04 -10.79 28.98
N GLN A 357 30.86 -11.11 29.54
CA GLN A 357 30.14 -12.36 29.25
C GLN A 357 29.67 -12.44 27.80
N LEU A 358 29.26 -11.31 27.21
CA LEU A 358 28.84 -11.23 25.82
C LEU A 358 30.01 -11.51 24.87
N ALA A 359 31.18 -10.92 25.14
CA ALA A 359 32.40 -11.12 24.39
C ALA A 359 32.97 -12.55 24.58
N ALA A 360 32.72 -13.17 25.73
CA ALA A 360 33.09 -14.56 26.02
C ALA A 360 32.15 -15.59 25.36
N GLY A 361 30.96 -15.18 24.91
CA GLY A 361 29.95 -16.08 24.32
C GLY A 361 29.03 -16.77 25.34
N GLU A 362 29.07 -16.36 26.62
CA GLU A 362 28.19 -16.90 27.67
C GLU A 362 26.75 -16.42 27.53
N VAL A 363 26.56 -15.21 26.97
CA VAL A 363 25.24 -14.64 26.69
C VAL A 363 24.81 -15.04 25.28
N HIS A 364 23.70 -15.77 25.16
CA HIS A 364 23.24 -16.32 23.88
C HIS A 364 22.37 -15.32 23.11
N VAL A 365 21.51 -14.58 23.83
CA VAL A 365 20.64 -13.56 23.24
C VAL A 365 20.72 -12.27 24.04
N VAL A 366 20.88 -11.15 23.35
CA VAL A 366 20.80 -9.82 23.98
C VAL A 366 19.63 -9.04 23.40
N VAL A 367 18.79 -8.50 24.28
CA VAL A 367 17.74 -7.54 23.94
C VAL A 367 18.18 -6.17 24.41
N GLY A 368 18.03 -5.13 23.59
CA GLY A 368 18.47 -3.80 23.98
C GLY A 368 17.97 -2.67 23.10
N THR A 369 18.29 -1.46 23.53
CA THR A 369 17.99 -0.23 22.77
C THR A 369 19.19 0.16 21.91
N HIS A 370 19.31 1.45 21.57
CA HIS A 370 20.52 2.02 20.96
C HIS A 370 21.81 1.74 21.77
N ALA A 371 21.71 1.25 23.01
CA ALA A 371 22.86 0.75 23.76
C ALA A 371 23.60 -0.40 23.04
N LEU A 372 22.93 -1.20 22.20
CA LEU A 372 23.55 -2.31 21.45
C LEU A 372 24.53 -1.88 20.37
N ILE A 373 24.39 -0.66 19.87
CA ILE A 373 25.23 -0.12 18.78
C ILE A 373 26.41 0.70 19.30
N GLN A 374 26.65 0.72 20.61
CA GLN A 374 27.80 1.39 21.20
C GLN A 374 29.09 0.61 20.92
N ASP A 375 30.22 1.32 20.79
CA ASP A 375 31.50 0.73 20.37
C ASP A 375 32.01 -0.35 21.32
N ASP A 376 31.69 -0.26 22.61
CA ASP A 376 32.10 -1.20 23.67
C ASP A 376 31.35 -2.55 23.63
N VAL A 377 30.28 -2.67 22.85
CA VAL A 377 29.51 -3.91 22.71
C VAL A 377 30.14 -4.82 21.67
N ASN A 378 30.73 -5.91 22.11
CA ASN A 378 31.39 -6.91 21.25
C ASN A 378 30.77 -8.29 21.47
N PHE A 379 30.40 -8.96 20.38
CA PHE A 379 29.89 -10.32 20.38
C PHE A 379 31.02 -11.30 20.04
N ALA A 380 30.98 -12.50 20.61
CA ALA A 380 31.87 -13.58 20.22
C ALA A 380 31.55 -14.08 18.80
N LYS A 381 30.27 -14.38 18.53
CA LYS A 381 29.78 -14.89 17.25
C LYS A 381 28.35 -14.43 16.98
N LEU A 382 28.15 -13.18 16.54
CA LEU A 382 26.82 -12.68 16.19
C LEU A 382 26.33 -13.31 14.87
N GLY A 383 25.26 -14.10 14.92
CA GLY A 383 24.67 -14.78 13.76
C GLY A 383 23.42 -14.10 13.21
N ALA A 384 22.60 -13.49 14.06
CA ALA A 384 21.40 -12.80 13.61
C ALA A 384 21.09 -11.53 14.41
N VAL A 385 20.55 -10.53 13.70
CA VAL A 385 20.13 -9.24 14.21
C VAL A 385 18.67 -9.03 13.87
N ILE A 386 17.85 -8.83 14.90
CA ILE A 386 16.43 -8.51 14.78
C ILE A 386 16.22 -7.06 15.18
N THR A 387 15.48 -6.28 14.40
CA THR A 387 15.09 -4.91 14.74
C THR A 387 13.58 -4.76 14.70
N ASP A 388 12.96 -4.44 15.84
CA ASP A 388 11.52 -4.17 15.92
C ASP A 388 11.21 -2.68 15.73
N GLU A 389 10.05 -2.38 15.16
CA GLU A 389 9.62 -1.02 14.78
C GLU A 389 10.70 -0.25 14.00
N GLN A 390 11.24 -0.90 12.95
CA GLN A 390 12.42 -0.42 12.23
C GLN A 390 12.35 1.04 11.73
N HIS A 391 11.15 1.57 11.49
CA HIS A 391 10.92 2.94 11.01
C HIS A 391 11.36 4.00 12.02
N ARG A 392 11.59 3.64 13.28
CA ARG A 392 12.12 4.53 14.33
C ARG A 392 13.65 4.63 14.34
N PHE A 393 14.34 3.79 13.56
CA PHE A 393 15.80 3.75 13.52
C PHE A 393 16.36 4.33 12.23
N GLY A 394 17.43 5.13 12.36
CA GLY A 394 18.17 5.65 11.21
C GLY A 394 18.83 4.53 10.39
N VAL A 395 19.16 4.83 9.12
CA VAL A 395 19.91 3.91 8.25
C VAL A 395 21.26 3.53 8.87
N GLU A 396 21.98 4.52 9.42
CA GLU A 396 23.30 4.30 10.05
C GLU A 396 23.23 3.43 11.31
N GLN A 397 22.21 3.59 12.16
CA GLN A 397 22.05 2.76 13.35
C GLN A 397 21.89 1.27 13.00
N ARG A 398 21.11 0.98 11.94
CA ARG A 398 20.94 -0.38 11.41
C ARG A 398 22.24 -0.91 10.79
N ARG A 399 23.04 -0.03 10.18
CA ARG A 399 24.35 -0.39 9.63
C ARG A 399 25.33 -0.80 10.73
N ILE A 400 25.48 0.00 11.77
CA ILE A 400 26.41 -0.27 12.88
C ILE A 400 26.11 -1.62 13.53
N LEU A 401 24.84 -1.94 13.80
CA LEU A 401 24.49 -3.22 14.41
C LEU A 401 24.82 -4.43 13.52
N ARG A 402 24.70 -4.27 12.19
CA ARG A 402 25.10 -5.31 11.22
C ARG A 402 26.62 -5.49 11.17
N GLU A 403 27.38 -4.40 11.30
CA GLU A 403 28.85 -4.42 11.27
C GLU A 403 29.47 -5.00 12.56
N LYS A 404 28.68 -5.20 13.64
CA LYS A 404 29.12 -5.90 14.85
C LYS A 404 29.36 -7.41 14.66
N GLY A 405 28.88 -8.00 13.56
CA GLY A 405 29.11 -9.40 13.20
C GLY A 405 29.70 -9.55 11.80
N GLN A 406 30.23 -10.73 11.49
CA GLN A 406 30.66 -11.05 10.13
C GLN A 406 29.46 -11.50 9.29
N SER A 407 28.81 -10.55 8.63
CA SER A 407 27.61 -10.79 7.80
C SER A 407 26.45 -11.49 8.53
N PRO A 408 26.00 -10.99 9.70
CA PRO A 408 24.86 -11.58 10.40
C PRO A 408 23.58 -11.46 9.57
N ASP A 409 22.69 -12.42 9.74
CA ASP A 409 21.36 -12.41 9.16
C ASP A 409 20.49 -11.30 9.76
N VAL A 410 19.68 -10.65 8.93
CA VAL A 410 18.93 -9.45 9.33
C VAL A 410 17.43 -9.66 9.17
N LEU A 411 16.71 -9.50 10.28
CA LEU A 411 15.25 -9.56 10.34
C LEU A 411 14.68 -8.24 10.89
N PHE A 412 13.92 -7.52 10.07
CA PHE A 412 13.16 -6.36 10.50
C PHE A 412 11.75 -6.77 10.87
N MET A 413 11.17 -6.17 11.91
CA MET A 413 9.77 -6.36 12.28
C MET A 413 9.02 -5.03 12.20
N THR A 414 7.76 -5.10 11.79
CA THR A 414 6.87 -3.93 11.85
C THR A 414 5.45 -4.35 12.18
N ALA A 415 4.78 -3.51 12.97
CA ALA A 415 3.37 -3.66 13.29
C ALA A 415 2.44 -2.96 12.30
N THR A 416 2.95 -2.01 11.51
CA THR A 416 2.16 -1.33 10.47
C THR A 416 2.03 -2.21 9.25
N PRO A 417 0.81 -2.59 8.87
CA PRO A 417 0.60 -3.30 7.64
C PRO A 417 0.86 -2.31 6.48
N ILE A 418 1.97 -2.45 5.78
CA ILE A 418 2.19 -1.75 4.53
C ILE A 418 1.56 -2.61 3.42
N PRO A 419 0.76 -2.05 2.50
CA PRO A 419 0.28 -2.79 1.35
C PRO A 419 1.45 -3.53 0.70
N ARG A 420 1.29 -4.82 0.43
CA ARG A 420 2.38 -5.70 -0.04
C ARG A 420 3.10 -5.12 -1.25
N THR A 421 2.37 -4.46 -2.14
CA THR A 421 2.90 -3.78 -3.33
C THR A 421 3.77 -2.58 -2.97
N LEU A 422 3.33 -1.74 -2.02
CA LEU A 422 4.12 -0.61 -1.54
C LEU A 422 5.39 -1.05 -0.80
N ALA A 423 5.31 -2.12 -0.01
CA ALA A 423 6.46 -2.64 0.71
C ALA A 423 7.58 -3.07 -0.26
N ILE A 424 7.22 -3.63 -1.41
CA ILE A 424 8.18 -4.12 -2.40
C ILE A 424 8.76 -2.99 -3.24
N THR A 425 7.98 -1.98 -3.61
CA THR A 425 8.52 -0.85 -4.38
C THR A 425 9.34 0.11 -3.51
N ALA A 426 8.89 0.36 -2.27
CA ALA A 426 9.58 1.27 -1.34
C ALA A 426 10.79 0.61 -0.64
N PHE A 427 10.77 -0.71 -0.45
CA PHE A 427 11.82 -1.44 0.26
C PHE A 427 12.43 -2.58 -0.56
N GLY A 428 12.46 -2.45 -1.89
CA GLY A 428 12.76 -3.51 -2.87
C GLY A 428 14.04 -4.34 -2.70
N GLU A 429 14.90 -4.00 -1.75
CA GLU A 429 16.06 -4.79 -1.34
C GLU A 429 15.74 -5.90 -0.32
N MET A 430 14.54 -5.92 0.27
CA MET A 430 14.16 -6.85 1.35
C MET A 430 13.19 -7.96 0.90
N ASP A 431 13.31 -9.15 1.49
CA ASP A 431 12.29 -10.19 1.47
C ASP A 431 11.13 -9.84 2.40
N VAL A 432 9.88 -9.94 1.97
CA VAL A 432 8.72 -9.58 2.82
C VAL A 432 7.94 -10.84 3.20
N SER A 433 7.97 -11.17 4.49
CA SER A 433 7.11 -12.18 5.11
C SER A 433 5.91 -11.51 5.75
N ILE A 434 4.72 -12.05 5.50
CA ILE A 434 3.47 -11.51 6.05
C ILE A 434 2.83 -12.54 6.98
N ILE A 435 2.44 -12.13 8.18
CA ILE A 435 1.53 -12.87 9.07
C ILE A 435 0.13 -12.25 8.92
N ASP A 436 -0.69 -12.91 8.12
CA ASP A 436 -2.07 -12.54 7.75
C ASP A 436 -3.14 -13.26 8.61
N GLU A 437 -2.72 -14.10 9.56
CA GLU A 437 -3.62 -14.81 10.48
C GLU A 437 -3.39 -14.38 11.94
N MET A 438 -4.47 -14.11 12.67
CA MET A 438 -4.43 -13.86 14.11
C MET A 438 -4.44 -15.16 14.93
N PRO A 439 -3.77 -15.21 16.10
CA PRO A 439 -3.83 -16.36 17.00
C PRO A 439 -5.26 -16.69 17.45
N LYS A 440 -5.55 -17.99 17.65
CA LYS A 440 -6.86 -18.47 18.14
C LYS A 440 -7.12 -17.94 19.56
N GLY A 441 -8.36 -17.49 19.82
CA GLY A 441 -8.81 -17.02 21.13
C GLY A 441 -8.82 -15.50 21.32
N ARG A 442 -8.27 -14.72 20.37
CA ARG A 442 -8.35 -13.25 20.42
C ARG A 442 -9.74 -12.77 20.03
N LYS A 443 -10.37 -11.99 20.91
CA LYS A 443 -11.66 -11.36 20.63
C LYS A 443 -11.47 -10.15 19.71
N LYS A 444 -12.43 -9.94 18.80
CA LYS A 444 -12.43 -8.77 17.91
C LYS A 444 -12.72 -7.51 18.74
N ILE A 445 -12.03 -6.42 18.41
CA ILE A 445 -12.26 -5.13 19.05
C ILE A 445 -13.54 -4.53 18.47
N GLU A 446 -14.51 -4.23 19.33
CA GLU A 446 -15.74 -3.56 18.91
C GLU A 446 -15.43 -2.07 18.69
N THR A 447 -15.53 -1.64 17.43
CA THR A 447 -15.17 -0.28 17.02
C THR A 447 -16.44 0.51 16.73
N TYR A 448 -16.62 1.64 17.42
CA TYR A 448 -17.77 2.53 17.27
C TYR A 448 -17.33 3.93 16.85
N TRP A 449 -18.06 4.53 15.92
CA TRP A 449 -17.92 5.94 15.59
C TRP A 449 -19.07 6.72 16.22
N VAL A 450 -18.71 7.74 17.01
CA VAL A 450 -19.63 8.63 17.72
C VAL A 450 -19.30 10.08 17.44
N LYS A 451 -20.29 10.95 17.59
CA LYS A 451 -20.14 12.40 17.50
C LYS A 451 -19.82 13.00 18.88
N HIS A 452 -19.35 14.24 18.89
CA HIS A 452 -18.95 14.97 20.09
C HIS A 452 -20.09 15.19 21.10
N ASP A 453 -21.34 15.21 20.67
CA ASP A 453 -22.52 15.30 21.53
C ASP A 453 -22.72 14.07 22.43
N MET A 454 -22.17 12.91 22.05
CA MET A 454 -22.26 11.68 22.82
C MET A 454 -21.12 11.47 23.82
N LEU A 455 -20.24 12.46 24.02
CA LEU A 455 -19.08 12.36 24.92
C LEU A 455 -19.44 11.96 26.35
N GLU A 456 -20.55 12.47 26.89
CA GLU A 456 -20.98 12.11 28.25
C GLU A 456 -21.27 10.60 28.37
N ARG A 457 -21.87 9.98 27.33
CA ARG A 457 -22.12 8.54 27.30
C ARG A 457 -20.82 7.75 27.22
N VAL A 458 -19.82 8.27 26.51
CA VAL A 458 -18.47 7.69 26.45
C VAL A 458 -17.81 7.71 27.83
N PHE A 459 -17.92 8.82 28.58
CA PHE A 459 -17.35 8.92 29.93
C PHE A 459 -18.02 7.95 30.91
N GLN A 460 -19.35 7.78 30.83
CA GLN A 460 -20.06 6.77 31.62
C GLN A 460 -19.61 5.34 31.25
N PHE A 461 -19.36 5.09 29.96
CA PHE A 461 -18.85 3.80 29.50
C PHE A 461 -17.44 3.50 30.02
N ILE A 462 -16.53 4.49 29.98
CA ILE A 462 -15.18 4.37 30.57
C ILE A 462 -15.31 4.07 32.07
N ALA A 463 -16.17 4.79 32.80
CA ALA A 463 -16.37 4.57 34.24
C ALA A 463 -16.79 3.12 34.53
N LYS A 464 -17.73 2.56 33.77
CA LYS A 464 -18.17 1.17 33.92
C LYS A 464 -17.03 0.16 33.73
N GLN A 465 -16.11 0.42 32.80
CA GLN A 465 -14.96 -0.45 32.54
C GLN A 465 -13.91 -0.32 33.63
N VAL A 466 -13.63 0.91 34.08
CA VAL A 466 -12.68 1.17 35.18
C VAL A 466 -13.19 0.60 36.50
N ASP A 467 -14.49 0.71 36.78
CA ASP A 467 -15.13 0.09 37.95
C ASP A 467 -15.04 -1.45 37.94
N ALA A 468 -14.94 -2.05 36.75
CA ALA A 468 -14.69 -3.49 36.59
C ALA A 468 -13.21 -3.88 36.76
N GLY A 469 -12.35 -2.92 37.11
CA GLY A 469 -10.91 -3.10 37.32
C GLY A 469 -10.07 -2.95 36.04
N HIS A 470 -10.64 -2.47 34.93
CA HIS A 470 -9.93 -2.24 33.68
C HIS A 470 -9.37 -0.83 33.55
N GLN A 471 -8.61 -0.59 32.47
CA GLN A 471 -8.01 0.70 32.18
C GLN A 471 -8.41 1.24 30.81
N ALA A 472 -8.29 2.55 30.62
CA ALA A 472 -8.68 3.23 29.39
C ALA A 472 -7.58 4.17 28.85
N TYR A 473 -7.40 4.15 27.54
CA TYR A 473 -6.63 5.14 26.80
C TYR A 473 -7.55 6.21 26.22
N VAL A 474 -7.13 7.47 26.31
CA VAL A 474 -7.79 8.62 25.67
C VAL A 474 -6.76 9.37 24.85
N ILE A 475 -6.89 9.31 23.52
CA ILE A 475 -5.91 9.84 22.57
C ILE A 475 -6.42 11.12 21.92
N CYS A 476 -5.59 12.15 21.95
CA CYS A 476 -5.84 13.44 21.30
C CYS A 476 -4.96 13.59 20.05
N PRO A 477 -5.46 14.22 18.96
CA PRO A 477 -4.69 14.44 17.74
C PRO A 477 -3.54 15.41 17.96
N LEU A 478 -2.50 15.25 17.13
CA LEU A 478 -1.53 16.30 16.87
C LEU A 478 -2.07 17.20 15.73
N ILE A 479 -1.81 18.49 15.82
CA ILE A 479 -2.06 19.51 14.81
C ILE A 479 -0.69 19.82 14.19
N GLU A 480 -0.49 19.37 12.96
CA GLU A 480 0.80 19.41 12.23
C GLU A 480 1.45 20.81 12.17
N GLU A 481 0.68 21.88 12.34
CA GLU A 481 1.16 23.26 12.27
C GLU A 481 1.58 23.87 13.62
N SER A 482 1.35 23.22 14.77
CA SER A 482 1.67 23.81 16.09
C SER A 482 1.73 22.84 17.27
N GLU A 483 2.95 22.45 17.68
CA GLU A 483 3.21 21.67 18.91
C GLU A 483 2.68 22.34 20.20
N LYS A 484 2.45 23.66 20.20
CA LYS A 484 1.83 24.39 21.33
C LYS A 484 0.35 24.05 21.50
N LEU A 485 -0.38 23.89 20.40
CA LEU A 485 -1.81 23.57 20.44
C LEU A 485 -2.04 22.11 20.83
N ASP A 486 -1.13 21.21 20.46
CA ASP A 486 -1.23 19.77 20.75
C ASP A 486 -1.19 19.45 22.24
N VAL A 487 -0.24 20.08 22.93
CA VAL A 487 -0.10 19.95 24.38
C VAL A 487 -1.31 20.54 25.08
N GLN A 488 -1.86 21.64 24.55
CA GLN A 488 -3.05 22.28 25.11
C GLN A 488 -4.27 21.35 25.00
N ASN A 489 -4.51 20.72 23.85
CA ASN A 489 -5.63 19.79 23.67
C ASN A 489 -5.59 18.62 24.66
N ALA A 490 -4.41 18.01 24.86
CA ALA A 490 -4.25 16.91 25.81
C ALA A 490 -4.45 17.37 27.27
N ILE A 491 -3.98 18.56 27.62
CA ILE A 491 -4.19 19.18 28.95
C ILE A 491 -5.68 19.47 29.17
N ASP A 492 -6.37 20.01 28.17
CA ASP A 492 -7.79 20.38 28.27
C ASP A 492 -8.67 19.13 28.45
N VAL A 493 -8.39 18.05 27.71
CA VAL A 493 -9.08 16.77 27.88
C VAL A 493 -8.76 16.14 29.25
N HIS A 494 -7.51 16.23 29.72
CA HIS A 494 -7.14 15.77 31.06
C HIS A 494 -7.87 16.54 32.16
N ALA A 495 -7.93 17.87 32.05
CA ALA A 495 -8.67 18.72 32.99
C ALA A 495 -10.18 18.42 32.97
N MET A 496 -10.75 18.22 31.77
CA MET A 496 -12.15 17.84 31.58
C MET A 496 -12.48 16.52 32.28
N LEU A 497 -11.69 15.46 32.05
CA LEU A 497 -11.91 14.16 32.68
C LEU A 497 -11.70 14.21 34.20
N THR A 498 -10.68 14.95 34.65
CA THR A 498 -10.39 15.15 36.08
C THR A 498 -11.55 15.83 36.77
N HIS A 499 -12.11 16.87 36.16
CA HIS A 499 -13.28 17.58 36.67
C HIS A 499 -14.55 16.69 36.65
N TYR A 500 -14.78 15.95 35.56
CA TYR A 500 -15.95 15.10 35.40
C TYR A 500 -16.00 13.98 36.44
N TYR A 501 -14.88 13.27 36.65
CA TYR A 501 -14.82 12.16 37.61
C TYR A 501 -14.58 12.59 39.06
N LYS A 502 -14.33 13.88 39.32
CA LYS A 502 -14.19 14.46 40.68
C LYS A 502 -13.26 13.67 41.60
N GLY A 503 -12.13 13.19 41.05
CA GLY A 503 -11.11 12.44 41.80
C GLY A 503 -11.43 10.96 42.06
N ARG A 504 -12.52 10.41 41.49
CA ARG A 504 -12.87 8.98 41.62
C ARG A 504 -11.83 8.04 41.00
N TYR A 505 -11.13 8.49 39.95
CA TYR A 505 -10.10 7.72 39.26
C TYR A 505 -8.81 8.52 39.15
N ARG A 506 -7.67 7.82 39.12
CA ARG A 506 -6.37 8.44 38.85
C ARG A 506 -6.15 8.57 37.35
N ILE A 507 -6.01 9.81 36.88
CA ILE A 507 -5.91 10.16 35.45
C ILE A 507 -4.51 10.67 35.16
N GLY A 508 -3.78 9.98 34.29
CA GLY A 508 -2.45 10.35 33.82
C GLY A 508 -2.51 11.22 32.58
N LEU A 509 -1.46 12.02 32.38
CA LEU A 509 -1.26 12.83 31.19
C LEU A 509 0.11 12.50 30.59
N MET A 510 0.15 12.25 29.28
CA MET A 510 1.40 12.05 28.54
C MET A 510 1.40 12.81 27.22
N HIS A 511 2.41 13.66 26.98
CA HIS A 511 2.52 14.42 25.74
C HIS A 511 3.98 14.55 25.28
N GLY A 512 4.19 15.04 24.06
CA GLY A 512 5.51 15.10 23.40
C GLY A 512 6.59 15.84 24.20
N ARG A 513 6.23 16.88 24.95
CA ARG A 513 7.17 17.70 25.75
C ARG A 513 7.70 17.07 27.04
N LEU A 514 7.11 15.97 27.51
CA LEU A 514 7.66 15.27 28.66
C LEU A 514 9.03 14.70 28.28
N SER A 515 9.97 14.76 29.21
CA SER A 515 11.26 14.06 29.08
C SER A 515 11.03 12.55 28.93
N SER A 516 12.00 11.85 28.36
CA SER A 516 11.91 10.39 28.20
C SER A 516 11.70 9.68 29.54
N GLU A 517 12.35 10.15 30.61
CA GLU A 517 12.21 9.59 31.96
C GLU A 517 10.80 9.77 32.52
N GLU A 518 10.20 10.96 32.37
CA GLU A 518 8.82 11.22 32.81
C GLU A 518 7.79 10.38 32.03
N LYS A 519 7.97 10.23 30.71
CA LYS A 519 7.11 9.36 29.89
C LYS A 519 7.16 7.92 30.38
N GLU A 520 8.36 7.43 30.69
CA GLU A 520 8.54 6.08 31.19
C GLU A 520 7.90 5.89 32.57
N GLU A 521 8.02 6.86 33.47
CA GLU A 521 7.40 6.82 34.80
C GLU A 521 5.87 6.76 34.72
N VAL A 522 5.26 7.63 33.89
CA VAL A 522 3.80 7.60 33.66
C VAL A 522 3.35 6.27 33.06
N MET A 523 4.10 5.73 32.10
CA MET A 523 3.77 4.45 31.48
C MET A 523 3.94 3.25 32.43
N ARG A 524 4.94 3.27 33.32
CA ARG A 524 5.10 2.26 34.38
C ARG A 524 3.93 2.32 35.36
N ALA A 525 3.55 3.50 35.81
CA ALA A 525 2.40 3.70 36.70
C ALA A 525 1.09 3.25 36.02
N PHE A 526 0.93 3.51 34.73
CA PHE A 526 -0.21 2.98 33.97
C PHE A 526 -0.15 1.46 33.84
N SER A 527 0.99 0.86 33.48
CA SER A 527 1.10 -0.61 33.39
C SER A 527 0.88 -1.32 34.73
N ALA A 528 1.21 -0.68 35.86
CA ALA A 528 1.00 -1.19 37.21
C ALA A 528 -0.44 -1.01 37.73
N ASN A 529 -1.33 -0.40 36.93
CA ASN A 529 -2.70 -0.04 37.30
C ASN A 529 -2.81 1.03 38.41
N ASP A 530 -1.75 1.81 38.65
CA ASP A 530 -1.82 3.00 39.51
C ASP A 530 -2.60 4.14 38.83
N ILE A 531 -2.46 4.24 37.51
CA ILE A 531 -3.22 5.17 36.66
C ILE A 531 -4.30 4.37 35.93
N HIS A 532 -5.56 4.77 36.08
CA HIS A 532 -6.71 4.05 35.52
C HIS A 532 -7.04 4.53 34.10
N ILE A 533 -6.86 5.84 33.85
CA ILE A 533 -7.15 6.48 32.57
C ILE A 533 -5.90 7.25 32.14
N LEU A 534 -5.38 6.98 30.95
CA LEU A 534 -4.23 7.70 30.39
C LEU A 534 -4.69 8.60 29.24
N VAL A 535 -4.58 9.91 29.44
CA VAL A 535 -4.77 10.92 28.39
C VAL A 535 -3.43 11.16 27.71
N SER A 536 -3.39 11.03 26.39
CA SER A 536 -2.14 11.24 25.66
C SER A 536 -2.33 11.70 24.23
N THR A 537 -1.27 12.26 23.64
CA THR A 537 -1.18 12.44 22.19
C THR A 537 -0.73 11.13 21.52
N THR A 538 -0.37 11.16 20.23
CA THR A 538 0.18 10.01 19.47
C THR A 538 1.46 9.41 20.06
N VAL A 539 2.03 9.98 21.13
CA VAL A 539 3.23 9.47 21.80
C VAL A 539 3.02 8.06 22.39
N VAL A 540 1.77 7.63 22.67
CA VAL A 540 1.43 6.24 23.07
C VAL A 540 1.76 5.22 21.97
N GLU A 541 2.04 5.65 20.74
CA GLU A 541 2.47 4.79 19.63
C GLU A 541 3.65 3.88 20.00
N VAL A 542 4.41 4.19 21.06
CA VAL A 542 5.53 3.34 21.48
C VAL A 542 5.08 2.18 22.36
N GLY A 543 4.70 1.08 21.71
CA GLY A 543 5.10 -0.26 22.13
C GLY A 543 4.43 -0.94 23.32
N VAL A 544 4.10 -0.23 24.40
CA VAL A 544 3.83 -0.86 25.70
C VAL A 544 2.59 -1.76 25.68
N ASN A 545 2.77 -3.02 26.08
CA ASN A 545 1.67 -3.96 26.32
C ASN A 545 1.01 -3.72 27.67
N VAL A 546 -0.27 -3.32 27.68
CA VAL A 546 -1.09 -3.25 28.91
C VAL A 546 -2.31 -4.15 28.75
N PRO A 547 -2.25 -5.42 29.18
CA PRO A 547 -3.33 -6.39 28.98
C PRO A 547 -4.68 -6.00 29.61
N ASN A 548 -4.63 -5.18 30.67
CA ASN A 548 -5.80 -4.70 31.39
C ASN A 548 -6.48 -3.46 30.75
N ALA A 549 -5.87 -2.87 29.73
CA ALA A 549 -6.49 -1.77 28.99
C ALA A 549 -7.52 -2.31 27.99
N THR A 550 -8.80 -2.06 28.28
CA THR A 550 -9.93 -2.56 27.47
C THR A 550 -10.60 -1.48 26.63
N VAL A 551 -10.40 -0.20 26.93
CA VAL A 551 -11.04 0.91 26.21
C VAL A 551 -10.01 1.81 25.55
N MET A 552 -10.21 2.09 24.26
CA MET A 552 -9.46 3.08 23.48
C MET A 552 -10.43 4.15 22.99
N VAL A 553 -10.26 5.40 23.43
CA VAL A 553 -11.02 6.55 22.93
C VAL A 553 -10.09 7.44 22.12
N ILE A 554 -10.48 7.78 20.90
CA ILE A 554 -9.71 8.66 20.02
C ILE A 554 -10.56 9.90 19.73
N TYR A 555 -10.11 11.06 20.22
CA TYR A 555 -10.72 12.36 19.95
C TYR A 555 -10.34 12.86 18.56
N ASP A 556 -11.27 13.60 17.93
CA ASP A 556 -11.12 14.13 16.56
C ASP A 556 -10.49 13.09 15.60
N ALA A 557 -11.05 11.87 15.62
CA ALA A 557 -10.49 10.72 14.92
C ALA A 557 -10.36 10.94 13.39
N ASP A 558 -11.12 11.87 12.81
CA ASP A 558 -11.05 12.25 11.40
C ASP A 558 -9.75 12.98 11.01
N ARG A 559 -8.98 13.48 12.00
CA ARG A 559 -7.65 14.06 11.78
C ARG A 559 -6.55 13.01 11.60
N PHE A 560 -6.81 11.76 11.98
CA PHE A 560 -5.83 10.69 11.85
C PHE A 560 -5.97 9.94 10.52
N GLY A 561 -4.85 9.38 10.05
CA GLY A 561 -4.86 8.39 8.97
C GLY A 561 -5.40 7.04 9.43
N LEU A 562 -5.91 6.21 8.51
CA LEU A 562 -6.40 4.87 8.85
C LEU A 562 -5.32 4.00 9.49
N ALA A 563 -4.09 4.08 9.00
CA ALA A 563 -2.98 3.32 9.56
C ALA A 563 -2.68 3.71 11.03
N GLN A 564 -2.76 4.99 11.37
CA GLN A 564 -2.56 5.48 12.75
C GLN A 564 -3.72 5.04 13.65
N LEU A 565 -4.97 5.19 13.19
CA LEU A 565 -6.15 4.72 13.92
C LEU A 565 -6.08 3.22 14.20
N HIS A 566 -5.62 2.43 13.23
CA HIS A 566 -5.42 0.99 13.39
C HIS A 566 -4.35 0.65 14.43
N GLN A 567 -3.20 1.34 14.41
CA GLN A 567 -2.16 1.16 15.42
C GLN A 567 -2.65 1.49 16.82
N LEU A 568 -3.37 2.61 16.98
CA LEU A 568 -3.97 3.03 18.24
C LEU A 568 -5.01 2.00 18.71
N ARG A 569 -5.92 1.55 17.83
CA ARG A 569 -6.87 0.47 18.14
C ARG A 569 -6.14 -0.79 18.62
N GLY A 570 -5.03 -1.16 17.99
CA GLY A 570 -4.22 -2.33 18.38
C GLY A 570 -3.53 -2.25 19.76
N ARG A 571 -3.58 -1.09 20.44
CA ARG A 571 -3.08 -0.94 21.81
C ARG A 571 -3.99 -1.56 22.86
N VAL A 572 -5.26 -1.81 22.53
CA VAL A 572 -6.21 -2.54 23.39
C VAL A 572 -6.51 -3.94 22.84
N GLY A 573 -7.19 -4.79 23.60
CA GLY A 573 -7.51 -6.16 23.17
C GLY A 573 -6.34 -7.13 23.23
N ARG A 574 -5.45 -6.93 24.22
CA ARG A 574 -4.31 -7.82 24.51
C ARG A 574 -4.61 -8.84 25.63
N GLY A 575 -5.63 -8.60 26.44
CA GLY A 575 -6.15 -9.55 27.43
C GLY A 575 -7.30 -10.42 26.92
N GLN A 576 -7.91 -11.20 27.82
CA GLN A 576 -9.08 -12.05 27.51
C GLN A 576 -10.43 -11.28 27.54
N ALA A 577 -10.42 -10.08 28.11
CA ALA A 577 -11.58 -9.20 28.22
C ALA A 577 -11.98 -8.63 26.85
N GLN A 578 -13.27 -8.39 26.66
CA GLN A 578 -13.77 -7.70 25.47
C GLN A 578 -13.22 -6.26 25.47
N SER A 579 -12.70 -5.83 24.33
CA SER A 579 -12.11 -4.49 24.18
C SER A 579 -12.88 -3.65 23.17
N TYR A 580 -12.83 -2.34 23.38
CA TYR A 580 -13.66 -1.36 22.71
C TYR A 580 -12.80 -0.22 22.17
N CYS A 581 -13.05 0.19 20.93
CA CYS A 581 -12.45 1.36 20.32
C CYS A 581 -13.54 2.36 19.95
N ILE A 582 -13.47 3.56 20.49
CA ILE A 582 -14.47 4.62 20.31
C ILE A 582 -13.80 5.77 19.57
N LEU A 583 -14.23 6.01 18.35
CA LEU A 583 -13.79 7.10 17.48
C LEU A 583 -14.75 8.27 17.70
N VAL A 584 -14.29 9.34 18.33
CA VAL A 584 -15.06 10.58 18.50
C VAL A 584 -14.68 11.52 17.36
N ALA A 585 -15.59 11.76 16.42
CA ALA A 585 -15.33 12.62 15.27
C ALA A 585 -16.62 13.18 14.66
N ASP A 586 -16.57 14.39 14.09
CA ASP A 586 -17.65 14.97 13.30
C ASP A 586 -17.14 15.46 11.92
N PRO A 587 -16.70 14.52 11.04
CA PRO A 587 -16.10 14.85 9.74
C PRO A 587 -17.10 15.56 8.82
N LYS A 588 -16.68 16.72 8.30
CA LYS A 588 -17.46 17.51 7.32
C LYS A 588 -17.32 17.00 5.89
N SER A 589 -16.22 16.32 5.55
CA SER A 589 -15.95 15.79 4.21
C SER A 589 -16.48 14.37 4.03
N GLU A 590 -16.88 14.01 2.80
CA GLU A 590 -17.28 12.63 2.47
C GLU A 590 -16.11 11.65 2.64
N THR A 591 -14.89 12.06 2.32
CA THR A 591 -13.67 11.25 2.55
C THR A 591 -13.43 10.96 4.03
N GLY A 592 -13.71 11.92 4.91
CA GLY A 592 -13.60 11.74 6.36
C GLY A 592 -14.66 10.78 6.91
N LYS A 593 -15.89 10.86 6.41
CA LYS A 593 -16.97 9.92 6.77
C LYS A 593 -16.65 8.49 6.31
N GLU A 594 -16.17 8.35 5.08
CA GLU A 594 -15.80 7.05 4.52
C GLU A 594 -14.66 6.42 5.32
N ARG A 595 -13.67 7.22 5.74
CA ARG A 595 -12.59 6.78 6.62
C ARG A 595 -13.12 6.19 7.94
N MET A 596 -14.04 6.90 8.61
CA MET A 596 -14.62 6.42 9.87
C MET A 596 -15.42 5.14 9.66
N ARG A 597 -16.21 5.06 8.58
CA ARG A 597 -16.98 3.86 8.23
C ARG A 597 -16.06 2.65 8.04
N ILE A 598 -15.03 2.78 7.22
CA ILE A 598 -14.06 1.70 6.94
C ILE A 598 -13.40 1.19 8.24
N MET A 599 -13.05 2.10 9.14
CA MET A 599 -12.47 1.74 10.45
C MET A 599 -13.43 0.94 11.34
N THR A 600 -14.75 1.15 11.22
CA THR A 600 -15.78 0.39 11.96
C THR A 600 -16.12 -0.96 11.32
N GLU A 601 -15.94 -1.12 10.01
CA GLU A 601 -16.34 -2.32 9.27
C GLU A 601 -15.31 -3.46 9.34
N THR A 602 -14.02 -3.14 9.40
CA THR A 602 -12.95 -4.14 9.41
C THR A 602 -11.97 -3.97 10.57
N ASN A 603 -11.56 -5.12 11.12
CA ASN A 603 -10.48 -5.21 12.11
C ASN A 603 -9.13 -5.55 11.47
N ASP A 604 -9.12 -5.88 10.17
CA ASP A 604 -7.92 -6.30 9.46
C ASP A 604 -7.10 -5.09 9.00
N GLY A 605 -5.91 -4.94 9.57
CA GLY A 605 -5.01 -3.84 9.25
C GLY A 605 -4.50 -3.84 7.81
N PHE A 606 -4.42 -4.98 7.12
CA PHE A 606 -4.04 -5.03 5.71
C PHE A 606 -5.13 -4.42 4.83
N VAL A 607 -6.39 -4.80 5.07
CA VAL A 607 -7.55 -4.24 4.37
C VAL A 607 -7.67 -2.74 4.62
N LEU A 608 -7.45 -2.29 5.85
CA LEU A 608 -7.45 -0.86 6.18
C LEU A 608 -6.37 -0.08 5.42
N SER A 609 -5.18 -0.67 5.25
CA SER A 609 -4.06 -0.01 4.59
C SER A 609 -4.22 0.04 3.07
N GLU A 610 -4.85 -0.97 2.48
CA GLU A 610 -5.29 -0.92 1.06
C GLU A 610 -6.32 0.19 0.85
N LYS A 611 -7.32 0.29 1.74
CA LYS A 611 -8.35 1.32 1.68
C LYS A 611 -7.79 2.74 1.92
N ASP A 612 -6.80 2.89 2.79
CA ASP A 612 -6.12 4.18 3.00
C ASP A 612 -5.41 4.64 1.73
N LEU A 613 -4.79 3.70 1.00
CA LEU A 613 -4.13 3.99 -0.27
C LEU A 613 -5.14 4.37 -1.36
N GLU A 614 -6.28 3.68 -1.45
CA GLU A 614 -7.38 4.03 -2.35
C GLU A 614 -7.93 5.44 -2.06
N LEU A 615 -8.12 5.80 -0.79
CA LEU A 615 -8.69 7.08 -0.37
C LEU A 615 -7.74 8.27 -0.56
N ARG A 616 -6.43 8.09 -0.33
CA ARG A 616 -5.42 9.14 -0.49
C ARG A 616 -5.00 9.35 -1.94
N GLY A 617 -5.15 8.31 -2.77
CA GLY A 617 -4.60 8.29 -4.12
C GLY A 617 -3.06 8.20 -4.12
N PRO A 618 -2.46 7.96 -5.30
CA PRO A 618 -1.02 7.71 -5.43
C PRO A 618 -0.13 8.94 -5.19
N GLY A 619 -0.68 10.13 -4.95
CA GLY A 619 0.08 11.40 -4.85
C GLY A 619 0.58 11.76 -3.45
N ASP A 620 -0.22 11.51 -2.40
CA ASP A 620 0.05 12.06 -1.05
C ASP A 620 0.90 11.14 -0.15
N PHE A 621 0.96 9.83 -0.42
CA PHE A 621 1.88 8.94 0.31
C PHE A 621 3.35 9.19 -0.10
N PHE A 622 3.54 9.71 -1.31
CA PHE A 622 4.84 9.99 -1.92
C PHE A 622 5.05 11.51 -1.93
N GLY A 623 5.20 12.11 -0.75
CA GLY A 623 5.59 13.53 -0.65
C GLY A 623 6.69 13.84 -1.65
N THR A 624 6.44 14.85 -2.51
CA THR A 624 7.34 15.32 -3.59
C THR A 624 8.18 14.22 -4.25
N LYS A 625 7.62 13.53 -5.26
CA LYS A 625 8.37 12.76 -6.27
C LYS A 625 9.66 12.12 -5.72
N GLN A 626 9.54 11.19 -4.78
CA GLN A 626 10.72 10.44 -4.36
C GLN A 626 11.25 9.63 -5.56
N SER A 627 12.52 9.88 -5.86
CA SER A 627 13.33 9.18 -6.85
C SER A 627 13.25 7.66 -6.67
N GLY A 628 12.70 6.94 -7.64
CA GLY A 628 12.81 5.47 -7.71
C GLY A 628 11.55 4.69 -8.07
N MET A 629 10.36 5.30 -8.06
CA MET A 629 9.14 4.63 -8.54
C MET A 629 9.08 4.65 -10.08
N PRO A 630 8.95 3.48 -10.75
CA PRO A 630 8.82 3.44 -12.21
C PRO A 630 7.50 4.07 -12.65
N GLU A 631 7.54 4.89 -13.70
CA GLU A 631 6.33 5.34 -14.39
C GLU A 631 5.81 4.21 -15.29
N PHE A 632 4.70 3.60 -14.88
CA PHE A 632 3.96 2.65 -15.70
C PHE A 632 3.11 3.38 -16.75
N ARG A 633 3.06 2.85 -17.98
CA ARG A 633 2.33 3.44 -19.11
C ARG A 633 0.82 3.22 -18.99
N LEU A 634 0.40 2.07 -18.47
CA LEU A 634 -1.02 1.68 -18.34
C LEU A 634 -1.39 1.21 -16.94
N GLY A 635 -0.46 0.53 -16.27
CA GLY A 635 -0.68 -0.06 -14.96
C GLY A 635 -0.77 0.99 -13.86
N ASP A 636 -1.78 0.87 -13.01
CA ASP A 636 -1.87 1.62 -11.77
C ASP A 636 -1.64 0.67 -10.60
N ILE A 637 -0.58 0.90 -9.81
CA ILE A 637 -0.17 0.01 -8.70
C ILE A 637 -1.30 -0.18 -7.68
N VAL A 638 -2.15 0.84 -7.51
CA VAL A 638 -3.24 0.85 -6.53
C VAL A 638 -4.46 0.14 -7.14
N HIS A 639 -4.94 0.63 -8.29
CA HIS A 639 -6.17 0.10 -8.89
C HIS A 639 -6.00 -1.32 -9.46
N ASP A 640 -4.80 -1.67 -9.92
CA ASP A 640 -4.47 -2.97 -10.52
C ASP A 640 -3.66 -3.87 -9.57
N TYR A 641 -3.74 -3.63 -8.26
CA TYR A 641 -3.04 -4.40 -7.21
C TYR A 641 -3.07 -5.92 -7.43
N ARG A 642 -4.26 -6.47 -7.75
CA ARG A 642 -4.44 -7.91 -7.95
C ARG A 642 -3.63 -8.45 -9.13
N ILE A 643 -3.49 -7.66 -10.19
CA ILE A 643 -2.70 -8.03 -11.37
C ILE A 643 -1.22 -7.99 -11.01
N LEU A 644 -0.78 -6.96 -10.29
CA LEU A 644 0.60 -6.82 -9.82
C LEU A 644 1.02 -7.96 -8.90
N GLU A 645 0.13 -8.40 -8.01
CA GLU A 645 0.41 -9.52 -7.10
C GLU A 645 0.60 -10.85 -7.86
N VAL A 646 -0.27 -11.13 -8.84
CA VAL A 646 -0.13 -12.34 -9.68
C VAL A 646 1.17 -12.27 -10.49
N ALA A 647 1.43 -11.14 -11.15
CA ALA A 647 2.66 -10.92 -11.92
C ALA A 647 3.93 -11.12 -11.06
N ARG A 648 3.90 -10.70 -9.79
CA ARG A 648 5.00 -10.95 -8.84
C ARG A 648 5.18 -12.44 -8.54
N GLN A 649 4.10 -13.16 -8.25
CA GLN A 649 4.17 -14.60 -7.96
C GLN A 649 4.70 -15.39 -9.15
N ASP A 650 4.31 -15.00 -10.37
CA ASP A 650 4.85 -15.56 -11.60
C ASP A 650 6.33 -15.23 -11.76
N ALA A 651 6.71 -13.96 -11.60
CA ALA A 651 8.11 -13.53 -11.71
C ALA A 651 9.03 -14.27 -10.72
N ALA A 652 8.61 -14.44 -9.47
CA ALA A 652 9.37 -15.19 -8.47
C ALA A 652 9.52 -16.67 -8.88
N ARG A 653 8.41 -17.33 -9.26
CA ARG A 653 8.44 -18.72 -9.75
C ARG A 653 9.33 -18.91 -10.98
N LEU A 654 9.33 -17.94 -11.89
CA LEU A 654 10.18 -17.96 -13.08
C LEU A 654 11.65 -17.82 -12.68
N VAL A 655 12.03 -16.79 -11.92
CA VAL A 655 13.43 -16.53 -11.54
C VAL A 655 14.05 -17.66 -10.71
N ASP A 656 13.25 -18.33 -9.87
CA ASP A 656 13.68 -19.48 -9.06
C ASP A 656 13.77 -20.79 -9.86
N SER A 657 13.09 -20.88 -11.00
CA SER A 657 13.10 -22.07 -11.85
C SER A 657 14.34 -22.11 -12.75
N GLN A 658 15.04 -23.24 -12.80
CA GLN A 658 16.13 -23.45 -13.76
C GLN A 658 15.65 -23.37 -15.22
N ALA A 659 14.40 -23.76 -15.49
CA ALA A 659 13.81 -23.70 -16.83
C ALA A 659 13.79 -22.27 -17.39
N PHE A 660 13.57 -21.26 -16.54
CA PHE A 660 13.57 -19.86 -16.97
C PHE A 660 14.92 -19.40 -17.51
N TRP A 661 16.03 -19.95 -17.01
CA TRP A 661 17.38 -19.56 -17.41
C TRP A 661 17.88 -20.31 -18.65
N HIS A 662 17.32 -21.48 -18.96
CA HIS A 662 17.82 -22.37 -20.02
C HIS A 662 16.85 -22.62 -21.19
N GLU A 663 15.53 -22.62 -20.98
CA GLU A 663 14.58 -22.98 -22.04
C GLU A 663 14.31 -21.83 -23.03
N ASP A 664 14.23 -22.12 -24.33
CA ASP A 664 14.02 -21.11 -25.37
C ASP A 664 12.69 -20.35 -25.27
N LYS A 665 11.67 -20.96 -24.66
CA LYS A 665 10.33 -20.34 -24.52
C LYS A 665 10.32 -19.08 -23.66
N TYR A 666 11.35 -18.86 -22.83
CA TYR A 666 11.53 -17.65 -22.02
C TYR A 666 12.59 -16.69 -22.59
N ALA A 667 13.11 -16.94 -23.80
CA ALA A 667 14.18 -16.13 -24.39
C ALA A 667 13.84 -14.64 -24.45
N PHE A 668 12.62 -14.27 -24.87
CA PHE A 668 12.18 -12.86 -24.89
C PHE A 668 12.22 -12.19 -23.52
N LEU A 669 11.80 -12.89 -22.47
CA LEU A 669 11.82 -12.36 -21.11
C LEU A 669 13.25 -12.22 -20.59
N ARG A 670 14.15 -13.16 -20.95
CA ARG A 670 15.57 -13.08 -20.61
C ARG A 670 16.29 -11.96 -21.36
N ASP A 671 16.02 -11.81 -22.65
CA ASP A 671 16.60 -10.75 -23.49
C ASP A 671 16.20 -9.37 -22.94
N TYR A 672 14.94 -9.21 -22.51
CA TYR A 672 14.49 -8.01 -21.81
C TYR A 672 15.30 -7.75 -20.52
N LEU A 673 15.54 -8.78 -19.70
CA LEU A 673 16.37 -8.64 -18.49
C LEU A 673 17.81 -8.23 -18.81
N GLN A 674 18.40 -8.80 -19.87
CA GLN A 674 19.76 -8.45 -20.33
C GLN A 674 19.84 -7.01 -20.82
N GLN A 675 18.88 -6.59 -21.66
CA GLN A 675 18.81 -5.22 -22.18
C GLN A 675 18.60 -4.18 -21.09
N SER A 676 17.97 -4.56 -19.98
CA SER A 676 17.73 -3.65 -18.87
C SER A 676 18.96 -3.33 -18.00
N GLY A 677 20.15 -3.86 -18.32
CA GLY A 677 21.42 -3.56 -17.65
C GLY A 677 21.63 -4.23 -16.29
N ILE A 678 20.60 -4.88 -15.74
CA ILE A 678 20.59 -5.44 -14.38
C ILE A 678 21.65 -6.52 -14.17
N LEU A 679 21.85 -7.38 -15.17
CA LEU A 679 22.80 -8.49 -15.10
C LEU A 679 24.26 -7.99 -15.13
N ASN A 680 24.49 -6.72 -15.50
CA ASN A 680 25.81 -6.08 -15.52
C ASN A 680 26.09 -5.26 -14.24
N GLY A 681 25.17 -5.23 -13.27
CA GLY A 681 25.34 -4.52 -12.01
C GLY A 681 25.09 -3.01 -12.06
N GLU A 682 24.48 -2.49 -13.12
CA GLU A 682 24.13 -1.07 -13.20
C GLU A 682 23.05 -0.70 -12.16
N LYS A 683 23.20 0.49 -11.55
CA LYS A 683 22.21 1.04 -10.63
C LYS A 683 20.92 1.35 -11.38
N LEU A 684 19.80 1.17 -10.68
CA LEU A 684 18.47 1.59 -11.13
C LEU A 684 18.40 3.13 -11.10
N ASP A 685 18.95 3.78 -12.12
CA ASP A 685 18.67 5.20 -12.41
C ASP A 685 17.78 5.31 -13.66
#